data_AF-A0A2T2VRR7-F1
#
_entry.id   AF-A0A2T2VRR7-F1
#
_cell.length_a   1.000
_cell.length_b   1.000
_cell.length_c   1.000
_cell.angle_alpha   90.00
_cell.angle_beta   90.00
_cell.angle_gamma   90.00
#
_symmetry.space_group_name_H-M   'P 1'
#
loop_
_entity.id
_entity.type
_entity.pdbx_description
1 polymer ?
#
loop_
_entity_poly.entity_id
_entity_poly.type
_entity_poly.pdbx_seq_one_letter_code
_entity_poly.pdbx_strand_id
1 'polypeptide(L)'
;MSGTIIGIANAFGSSLSPGVSGQGQSPGPTPGADPMNFYVTPYNSGGTSTPSGQYKLGLYSTGTYNFTVNWGDGSADDVITTWNQAETTHDYGVVTPADRFEITITANTAFASSSFDHWYFGNRTQGDGIKVSSIGLYGGVRFYANEDVFYGCEVLTTASTSLSNIPTFVNKNIIDSFFFKCTNLSASFTTNYWVGPFTGTAIDFNGGTQAGLVPTGSSNAQFGFDFAPTSLLRAFKNQAQFNNSLLNTWDVSGSNNFSECFEACLRFNSPLPWTFQTGAPVFASDMFKNAVDFNQDISAWNTSAFTKMDGMFARTLPIGGVVTSSTFNQPISSWNTNAVEDAQAMFFNAEAFNRDLTNWFSTGALVNVSFSAGGIISMFSGATLFNGFVDNWDTSNLLSFAFVFNGASSFNRSLSTWDTSSSLVFVSTFKNATSFNQDLSSWDVSSGFQFDEMFQGATSFLGTGIDTWNTSSATSFNSMFNGASVFNQNLATWDIGNLTSAVDMLTGTAISTENWDNLLLGWGYSQQANLPNNVTLSQIPVPHSAGFPNAVYEKLTDSVASGGYGWTIGDGGSQLPPPAFEFTIDTANVEAGSSASNQYSLPLMSTGTYNFYVNWGDGTIGDQITSWNQAEATHTYATSGTYTIQILATSLSSGTAGSLDHISWASQDGTTLSAANDRLKVQDISKWGSAIIYLNEYVFTNCENLNITTTSSPTFGSKVLRTSVFENCDNLSGDLSGWGTVASPITGQAGLFYKNSASSNPNFNFVLQHNSASLIQAFNNSTGFNNPLNNWDVSSSSGFTSSFSGASAFNQDISGWDTGGASAFNAMFFNALAFNQDISGWNVANVTTFSQMFQGATLFNQPVGAWTTTSLTNLFSTFNNATAFNQDLANWDVSGVTTASNMLTNSGINAVNWDKLLIGWAAQGTGAGSLQTNVTLSNINQLHGSVNSAATAAYNKLTSAPYNWNIVDLGAAPVGNLLLDTSYGSGAEAAYSVRKLRTAY
;
A
#
# COMPACT_ATOMS: atom_id res chain seq x y z
N MET A 1 80.29 -7.34 -12.95
CA MET A 1 80.98 -6.18 -12.36
C MET A 1 80.46 -6.08 -10.93
N SER A 2 81.15 -6.66 -9.94
CA SER A 2 82.25 -6.07 -9.15
C SER A 2 81.75 -4.99 -8.17
N GLY A 3 81.44 -5.34 -6.92
CA GLY A 3 82.37 -5.17 -5.78
C GLY A 3 81.93 -3.97 -4.91
N THR A 4 82.38 -3.69 -3.67
CA THR A 4 83.35 -4.34 -2.76
C THR A 4 83.32 -3.64 -1.36
N ILE A 5 82.95 -4.38 -0.30
CA ILE A 5 83.47 -4.38 1.11
C ILE A 5 83.41 -3.11 2.03
N ILE A 6 83.34 -3.38 3.36
CA ILE A 6 83.75 -2.59 4.57
C ILE A 6 82.67 -1.68 5.20
N GLY A 7 82.33 -1.74 6.50
CA GLY A 7 82.71 -2.70 7.56
C GLY A 7 82.52 -2.19 9.02
N ILE A 8 82.91 -3.03 10.00
CA ILE A 8 83.18 -2.75 11.44
C ILE A 8 81.96 -2.70 12.40
N ALA A 9 82.19 -3.21 13.62
CA ALA A 9 81.22 -3.51 14.68
C ALA A 9 81.52 -2.82 16.02
N ASN A 10 80.66 -3.08 17.02
CA ASN A 10 80.78 -2.87 18.48
C ASN A 10 80.41 -1.50 19.09
N ALA A 11 79.45 -1.53 20.04
CA ALA A 11 79.65 -1.04 21.42
C ALA A 11 78.51 -1.49 22.38
N PHE A 12 78.85 -2.38 23.34
CA PHE A 12 78.35 -2.57 24.73
C PHE A 12 76.85 -2.39 25.12
N GLY A 13 76.28 -3.23 26.00
CA GLY A 13 76.81 -4.44 26.66
C GLY A 13 76.02 -4.88 27.91
N SER A 14 76.31 -6.11 28.42
CA SER A 14 76.01 -6.68 29.78
C SER A 14 74.56 -6.62 30.31
N SER A 15 73.92 -7.66 30.86
CA SER A 15 74.33 -8.97 31.40
C SER A 15 73.08 -9.93 31.42
N LEU A 16 73.00 -11.12 32.02
CA LEU A 16 73.80 -11.85 33.02
C LEU A 16 73.68 -13.39 32.78
N SER A 17 73.71 -14.20 33.84
CA SER A 17 73.51 -15.68 33.93
C SER A 17 73.12 -15.99 35.40
N PRO A 18 72.90 -17.22 35.91
CA PRO A 18 72.64 -18.56 35.31
C PRO A 18 71.37 -19.27 35.87
N GLY A 19 71.04 -20.47 35.36
CA GLY A 19 69.89 -21.25 35.87
C GLY A 19 69.79 -22.73 35.45
N VAL A 20 70.81 -23.56 35.76
CA VAL A 20 70.77 -25.00 36.22
C VAL A 20 69.68 -25.95 35.61
N SER A 21 69.94 -27.15 35.08
CA SER A 21 71.10 -28.07 35.09
C SER A 21 71.06 -29.04 33.90
N GLY A 22 72.22 -29.55 33.48
CA GLY A 22 72.41 -30.29 32.24
C GLY A 22 71.79 -31.69 32.09
N GLN A 23 71.67 -32.07 30.83
CA GLN A 23 72.32 -33.26 30.27
C GLN A 23 73.22 -32.72 29.13
N GLY A 24 74.53 -32.93 29.09
CA GLY A 24 75.15 -34.24 29.21
C GLY A 24 75.10 -34.92 27.84
N GLN A 25 75.89 -34.44 26.86
CA GLN A 25 76.08 -35.21 25.64
C GLN A 25 76.79 -36.51 26.01
N SER A 26 76.01 -37.60 26.06
CA SER A 26 76.54 -38.96 26.08
C SER A 26 77.46 -39.16 24.87
N PRO A 27 78.53 -39.97 24.98
CA PRO A 27 79.20 -40.49 23.79
C PRO A 27 78.18 -41.06 22.81
N GLY A 28 78.34 -40.77 21.53
CA GLY A 28 77.47 -41.34 20.49
C GLY A 28 77.52 -42.87 20.50
N PRO A 29 76.40 -43.56 20.21
CA PRO A 29 76.29 -45.00 20.39
C PRO A 29 77.30 -45.79 19.55
N THR A 30 77.81 -46.86 20.14
CA THR A 30 78.76 -47.79 19.52
C THR A 30 78.14 -48.48 18.29
N PRO A 31 78.90 -48.77 17.22
CA PRO A 31 78.38 -49.45 16.03
C PRO A 31 77.69 -50.79 16.38
N GLY A 32 76.47 -50.98 15.86
CA GLY A 32 75.66 -52.19 16.06
C GLY A 32 74.68 -52.16 17.25
N ALA A 33 74.52 -51.04 17.96
CA ALA A 33 73.69 -50.96 19.17
C ALA A 33 72.20 -50.60 18.96
N ASP A 34 71.86 -49.81 17.94
CA ASP A 34 70.51 -49.25 17.75
C ASP A 34 69.93 -49.54 16.33
N PRO A 35 69.36 -50.73 16.10
CA PRO A 35 68.63 -51.02 14.87
C PRO A 35 67.33 -50.21 14.79
N MET A 36 66.87 -49.92 13.57
CA MET A 36 65.50 -49.47 13.35
C MET A 36 64.60 -50.71 13.30
N ASN A 37 63.46 -50.69 13.99
CA ASN A 37 62.42 -51.71 13.80
C ASN A 37 61.03 -51.10 13.60
N PHE A 38 60.27 -51.73 12.71
CA PHE A 38 58.91 -51.32 12.38
C PHE A 38 58.10 -52.53 11.93
N TYR A 39 56.79 -52.44 12.08
CA TYR A 39 55.89 -53.57 11.90
C TYR A 39 55.02 -53.38 10.66
N VAL A 40 55.02 -54.38 9.79
CA VAL A 40 54.19 -54.38 8.58
C VAL A 40 53.07 -55.41 8.66
N THR A 41 51.91 -55.06 8.12
CA THR A 41 50.77 -55.94 7.89
C THR A 41 50.55 -56.03 6.37
N PRO A 42 51.23 -56.93 5.64
CA PRO A 42 51.27 -56.95 4.17
C PRO A 42 49.97 -57.44 3.49
N TYR A 43 48.83 -57.30 4.17
CA TYR A 43 47.51 -57.64 3.66
C TYR A 43 46.93 -56.52 2.77
N ASN A 44 46.05 -56.91 1.83
CA ASN A 44 45.53 -56.09 0.73
C ASN A 44 44.82 -54.80 1.17
N SER A 45 45.60 -53.74 1.38
CA SER A 45 45.19 -52.47 1.96
C SER A 45 45.58 -51.31 1.04
N GLY A 46 44.95 -51.18 -0.12
CA GLY A 46 44.99 -49.97 -0.97
C GLY A 46 46.33 -49.50 -1.57
N GLY A 47 47.47 -50.10 -1.23
CA GLY A 47 48.81 -49.70 -1.69
C GLY A 47 49.03 -49.94 -3.18
N THR A 48 49.69 -49.01 -3.87
CA THR A 48 49.82 -49.01 -5.33
C THR A 48 51.13 -49.60 -5.87
N SER A 49 52.07 -50.03 -5.02
CA SER A 49 53.41 -50.48 -5.44
C SER A 49 53.63 -52.00 -5.48
N THR A 50 53.12 -52.79 -4.53
CA THR A 50 53.24 -54.27 -4.57
C THR A 50 51.97 -55.01 -4.12
N PRO A 51 51.74 -56.27 -4.58
CA PRO A 51 50.58 -57.09 -4.19
C PRO A 51 50.43 -57.35 -2.68
N SER A 52 49.25 -57.85 -2.29
CA SER A 52 49.06 -58.47 -0.97
C SER A 52 49.97 -59.69 -0.83
N GLY A 53 50.61 -59.82 0.34
CA GLY A 53 51.68 -60.79 0.60
C GLY A 53 53.08 -60.18 0.52
N GLN A 54 53.26 -59.07 -0.21
CA GLN A 54 54.56 -58.43 -0.39
C GLN A 54 54.69 -57.11 0.37
N TYR A 55 55.92 -56.72 0.70
CA TYR A 55 56.26 -55.39 1.19
C TYR A 55 57.58 -54.92 0.58
N LYS A 56 57.65 -53.63 0.21
CA LYS A 56 58.84 -53.00 -0.37
C LYS A 56 59.35 -51.86 0.51
N LEU A 57 60.67 -51.83 0.74
CA LEU A 57 61.36 -50.77 1.47
C LEU A 57 61.33 -49.44 0.71
N GLY A 58 61.05 -48.34 1.40
CA GLY A 58 61.03 -47.00 0.83
C GLY A 58 62.41 -46.35 0.78
N LEU A 59 63.13 -46.62 -0.32
CA LEU A 59 64.49 -46.14 -0.57
C LEU A 59 64.51 -45.16 -1.74
N TYR A 60 65.20 -44.02 -1.61
CA TYR A 60 65.43 -43.07 -2.70
C TYR A 60 66.55 -43.51 -3.64
N SER A 61 66.42 -43.16 -4.92
CA SER A 61 67.45 -43.41 -5.94
C SER A 61 68.78 -42.65 -5.73
N THR A 62 68.76 -41.63 -4.88
CA THR A 62 69.91 -40.78 -4.50
C THR A 62 70.57 -41.16 -3.18
N GLY A 63 70.04 -42.17 -2.46
CA GLY A 63 70.60 -42.60 -1.18
C GLY A 63 71.78 -43.57 -1.32
N THR A 64 72.59 -43.62 -0.28
CA THR A 64 73.67 -44.61 -0.09
C THR A 64 73.23 -45.59 0.99
N TYR A 65 73.35 -46.90 0.72
CA TYR A 65 72.84 -47.95 1.58
C TYR A 65 73.92 -48.99 1.89
N ASN A 66 73.96 -49.47 3.13
CA ASN A 66 74.78 -50.60 3.56
C ASN A 66 74.22 -51.19 4.87
N PHE A 67 73.15 -51.96 4.76
CA PHE A 67 72.44 -52.51 5.92
C PHE A 67 71.91 -53.92 5.66
N THR A 68 71.64 -54.62 6.75
CA THR A 68 71.02 -55.95 6.76
C THR A 68 69.58 -55.83 7.22
N VAL A 69 68.68 -56.53 6.54
CA VAL A 69 67.24 -56.59 6.79
C VAL A 69 66.89 -57.96 7.32
N ASN A 70 66.32 -58.02 8.52
CA ASN A 70 65.54 -59.16 8.96
C ASN A 70 64.06 -58.86 8.70
N TRP A 71 63.38 -59.71 7.95
CA TRP A 71 61.99 -59.48 7.52
C TRP A 71 60.93 -59.87 8.56
N GLY A 72 61.32 -60.53 9.66
CA GLY A 72 60.43 -60.89 10.77
C GLY A 72 59.61 -62.17 10.58
N ASP A 73 59.83 -62.94 9.51
CA ASP A 73 59.16 -64.22 9.20
C ASP A 73 60.05 -65.46 9.38
N GLY A 74 61.33 -65.27 9.68
CA GLY A 74 62.33 -66.33 9.81
C GLY A 74 63.03 -66.71 8.50
N SER A 75 62.87 -65.92 7.43
CA SER A 75 63.74 -65.99 6.25
C SER A 75 65.20 -65.69 6.60
N ALA A 76 66.13 -65.95 5.66
CA ALA A 76 67.49 -65.46 5.79
C ALA A 76 67.52 -63.93 5.68
N ASP A 77 68.44 -63.27 6.40
CA ASP A 77 68.60 -61.83 6.36
C ASP A 77 69.20 -61.37 5.02
N ASP A 78 68.67 -60.29 4.45
CA ASP A 78 69.12 -59.71 3.17
C ASP A 78 70.04 -58.50 3.37
N VAL A 79 71.06 -58.35 2.52
CA VAL A 79 72.01 -57.21 2.57
C VAL A 79 71.71 -56.20 1.47
N ILE A 80 71.29 -54.99 1.87
CA ILE A 80 70.92 -53.90 0.98
C ILE A 80 72.07 -52.92 0.81
N THR A 81 72.48 -52.75 -0.45
CA THR A 81 73.55 -51.86 -0.91
C THR A 81 73.08 -50.85 -1.95
N THR A 82 71.92 -51.06 -2.58
CA THR A 82 71.31 -50.17 -3.58
C THR A 82 69.80 -50.09 -3.42
N TRP A 83 69.17 -49.01 -3.88
CA TRP A 83 67.74 -48.74 -3.71
C TRP A 83 66.80 -49.63 -4.54
N ASN A 84 67.32 -50.31 -5.57
CA ASN A 84 66.54 -51.04 -6.57
C ASN A 84 67.00 -52.49 -6.79
N GLN A 85 67.83 -53.05 -5.91
CA GLN A 85 68.11 -54.48 -5.92
C GLN A 85 66.84 -55.29 -5.57
N ALA A 86 66.79 -56.56 -5.98
CA ALA A 86 65.60 -57.39 -5.86
C ALA A 86 65.17 -57.56 -4.40
N GLU A 87 66.15 -57.70 -3.51
CA GLU A 87 66.03 -57.87 -2.07
C GLU A 87 65.50 -56.60 -1.35
N THR A 88 65.12 -55.54 -2.06
CA THR A 88 64.37 -54.42 -1.46
C THR A 88 62.87 -54.71 -1.32
N THR A 89 62.39 -55.82 -1.88
CA THR A 89 61.00 -56.29 -1.82
C THR A 89 60.97 -57.72 -1.30
N HIS A 90 60.22 -57.98 -0.25
CA HIS A 90 60.05 -59.32 0.33
C HIS A 90 58.65 -59.86 0.07
N ASP A 91 58.55 -61.20 -0.04
CA ASP A 91 57.30 -61.91 -0.25
C ASP A 91 57.02 -62.87 0.91
N TYR A 92 56.08 -62.47 1.77
CA TYR A 92 55.58 -63.26 2.89
C TYR A 92 54.56 -64.34 2.46
N GLY A 93 54.24 -64.41 1.16
CA GLY A 93 53.29 -65.36 0.60
C GLY A 93 51.84 -65.07 0.97
N VAL A 94 51.09 -66.09 1.38
CA VAL A 94 49.66 -65.96 1.68
C VAL A 94 49.46 -65.43 3.10
N VAL A 95 49.06 -64.16 3.21
CA VAL A 95 48.85 -63.45 4.48
C VAL A 95 47.39 -63.05 4.70
N THR A 96 47.02 -62.81 5.95
CA THR A 96 45.69 -62.41 6.44
C THR A 96 45.75 -61.01 7.09
N PRO A 97 44.60 -60.36 7.38
CA PRO A 97 44.61 -59.04 8.04
C PRO A 97 45.20 -59.03 9.46
N ALA A 98 45.39 -60.20 10.08
CA ALA A 98 45.93 -60.35 11.43
C ALA A 98 47.46 -60.56 11.46
N ASP A 99 48.08 -60.86 10.30
CA ASP A 99 49.50 -61.15 10.23
C ASP A 99 50.33 -59.87 10.26
N ARG A 100 51.26 -59.80 11.22
CA ARG A 100 52.09 -58.62 11.51
C ARG A 100 53.54 -59.06 11.70
N PHE A 101 54.42 -58.60 10.83
CA PHE A 101 55.84 -58.95 10.81
C PHE A 101 56.69 -57.78 11.31
N GLU A 102 57.73 -58.06 12.10
CA GLU A 102 58.67 -57.07 12.60
C GLU A 102 59.89 -56.99 11.67
N ILE A 103 59.95 -55.95 10.83
CA ILE A 103 61.13 -55.69 9.99
C ILE A 103 62.16 -54.97 10.86
N THR A 104 63.35 -55.55 10.94
CA THR A 104 64.50 -54.98 11.67
C THR A 104 65.64 -54.65 10.70
N ILE A 105 66.11 -53.41 10.78
CA ILE A 105 67.14 -52.84 9.90
C ILE A 105 68.40 -52.55 10.71
N THR A 106 69.49 -53.25 10.39
CA THR A 106 70.78 -53.15 11.10
C THR A 106 71.87 -52.64 10.16
N ALA A 107 72.48 -51.50 10.46
CA ALA A 107 73.57 -50.95 9.65
C ALA A 107 74.84 -51.82 9.76
N ASN A 108 75.44 -52.18 8.61
CA ASN A 108 76.61 -53.08 8.57
C ASN A 108 77.94 -52.36 8.86
N THR A 109 77.92 -51.03 8.92
CA THR A 109 79.06 -50.17 9.27
C THR A 109 78.60 -49.06 10.21
N ALA A 110 79.52 -48.53 11.01
CA ALA A 110 79.27 -47.36 11.86
C ALA A 110 78.57 -46.22 11.09
N PHE A 111 77.62 -45.55 11.73
CA PHE A 111 76.89 -44.42 11.16
C PHE A 111 77.80 -43.22 10.91
N ALA A 112 78.50 -43.22 9.78
CA ALA A 112 79.08 -42.00 9.22
C ALA A 112 77.95 -41.07 8.77
N SER A 113 78.22 -39.76 8.72
CA SER A 113 77.24 -38.72 8.35
C SER A 113 76.84 -38.72 6.86
N SER A 114 76.88 -39.87 6.19
CA SER A 114 76.57 -40.05 4.76
C SER A 114 76.17 -41.48 4.35
N SER A 115 75.94 -42.41 5.29
CA SER A 115 75.71 -43.83 5.01
C SER A 115 74.30 -44.35 5.32
N PHE A 116 73.35 -43.46 5.63
CA PHE A 116 71.94 -43.82 5.85
C PHE A 116 71.05 -42.57 5.71
N ASP A 117 70.96 -42.05 4.48
CA ASP A 117 70.63 -40.63 4.28
C ASP A 117 69.25 -40.37 3.65
N HIS A 118 68.51 -41.37 3.13
CA HIS A 118 67.19 -41.11 2.52
C HIS A 118 66.23 -42.31 2.68
N TRP A 119 65.46 -42.34 3.78
CA TRP A 119 64.46 -43.38 4.07
C TRP A 119 63.07 -42.79 4.21
N TYR A 120 62.07 -43.43 3.60
CA TYR A 120 60.65 -43.15 3.79
C TYR A 120 59.88 -44.43 4.09
N PHE A 121 58.82 -44.32 4.90
CA PHE A 121 57.87 -45.41 5.09
C PHE A 121 56.79 -45.41 4.01
N GLY A 122 56.42 -44.23 3.49
CA GLY A 122 55.57 -44.10 2.32
C GLY A 122 55.92 -42.86 1.51
N ASN A 123 55.68 -42.91 0.20
CA ASN A 123 56.01 -41.86 -0.78
C ASN A 123 54.91 -41.85 -1.85
N ARG A 124 54.52 -40.66 -2.33
CA ARG A 124 53.47 -40.46 -3.35
C ARG A 124 53.62 -41.30 -4.62
N THR A 125 54.83 -41.75 -4.94
CA THR A 125 55.14 -42.37 -6.23
C THR A 125 55.63 -43.82 -6.17
N GLN A 126 56.23 -44.29 -5.06
CA GLN A 126 56.99 -45.55 -5.05
C GLN A 126 56.99 -46.36 -3.72
N GLY A 127 56.09 -46.09 -2.75
CA GLY A 127 56.15 -46.71 -1.41
C GLY A 127 54.87 -47.41 -0.90
N ASP A 128 55.05 -48.50 -0.16
CA ASP A 128 53.99 -49.37 0.41
C ASP A 128 53.47 -48.91 1.80
N GLY A 129 53.55 -47.61 2.10
CA GLY A 129 53.42 -47.07 3.47
C GLY A 129 52.15 -47.44 4.24
N ILE A 130 51.04 -47.69 3.54
CA ILE A 130 49.77 -48.15 4.12
C ILE A 130 49.86 -49.55 4.78
N LYS A 131 50.86 -50.36 4.41
CA LYS A 131 51.16 -51.64 5.06
C LYS A 131 51.94 -51.46 6.38
N VAL A 132 52.44 -50.26 6.70
CA VAL A 132 53.20 -49.99 7.93
C VAL A 132 52.24 -49.73 9.09
N SER A 133 52.13 -50.71 9.99
CA SER A 133 51.19 -50.70 11.12
C SER A 133 51.72 -49.96 12.36
N SER A 134 53.04 -49.92 12.56
CA SER A 134 53.67 -49.24 13.70
C SER A 134 55.19 -49.16 13.57
N ILE A 135 55.81 -48.24 14.30
CA ILE A 135 57.27 -48.16 14.48
C ILE A 135 57.60 -48.50 15.93
N GLY A 136 58.62 -49.34 16.14
CA GLY A 136 59.11 -49.71 17.46
C GLY A 136 60.29 -48.85 17.91
N LEU A 137 61.25 -48.62 17.00
CA LEU A 137 62.49 -47.86 17.21
C LEU A 137 62.92 -47.23 15.88
N TYR A 138 63.34 -45.96 15.91
CA TYR A 138 63.85 -45.26 14.72
C TYR A 138 65.32 -45.59 14.39
N GLY A 139 66.07 -46.17 15.33
CA GLY A 139 67.50 -46.45 15.19
C GLY A 139 68.34 -45.18 14.94
N GLY A 140 69.57 -45.36 14.46
CA GLY A 140 70.48 -44.27 14.09
C GLY A 140 70.18 -43.57 12.75
N VAL A 141 68.97 -43.68 12.22
CA VAL A 141 68.62 -43.19 10.87
C VAL A 141 68.32 -41.70 10.86
N ARG A 142 68.83 -40.98 9.84
CA ARG A 142 68.49 -39.58 9.57
C ARG A 142 67.36 -39.50 8.56
N PHE A 143 66.41 -38.61 8.85
CA PHE A 143 65.29 -38.30 7.98
C PHE A 143 65.42 -36.86 7.49
N TYR A 144 65.08 -36.63 6.22
CA TYR A 144 65.06 -35.30 5.61
C TYR A 144 63.62 -34.80 5.49
N ALA A 145 63.38 -33.55 5.88
CA ALA A 145 62.03 -33.02 6.06
C ALA A 145 61.29 -32.73 4.73
N ASN A 146 61.98 -32.78 3.59
CA ASN A 146 61.46 -32.46 2.25
C ASN A 146 61.01 -33.70 1.44
N GLU A 147 60.77 -34.84 2.10
CA GLU A 147 60.66 -36.16 1.43
C GLU A 147 59.41 -36.98 1.79
N ASP A 148 58.34 -36.34 2.28
CA ASP A 148 57.01 -36.96 2.47
C ASP A 148 57.05 -38.24 3.37
N VAL A 149 58.01 -38.35 4.31
CA VAL A 149 58.46 -39.57 5.02
C VAL A 149 57.38 -40.59 5.43
N PHE A 150 56.21 -40.14 5.89
CA PHE A 150 55.10 -41.00 6.36
C PHE A 150 53.85 -40.95 5.45
N TYR A 151 54.01 -40.54 4.18
CA TYR A 151 52.90 -40.35 3.26
C TYR A 151 52.14 -41.65 3.01
N GLY A 152 50.87 -41.69 3.36
CA GLY A 152 50.02 -42.86 3.16
C GLY A 152 50.19 -43.96 4.21
N CYS A 153 50.88 -43.71 5.32
CA CYS A 153 50.91 -44.62 6.48
C CYS A 153 49.61 -44.56 7.30
N GLU A 154 48.48 -44.91 6.68
CA GLU A 154 47.13 -44.61 7.20
C GLU A 154 46.82 -45.34 8.53
N VAL A 155 47.37 -46.55 8.72
CA VAL A 155 47.20 -47.39 9.93
C VAL A 155 48.38 -47.31 10.92
N LEU A 156 49.23 -46.27 10.83
CA LEU A 156 50.39 -46.13 11.71
C LEU A 156 50.00 -45.89 13.18
N THR A 157 50.33 -46.86 14.04
CA THR A 157 50.19 -46.80 15.50
C THR A 157 51.57 -46.82 16.19
N THR A 158 51.63 -46.59 17.50
CA THR A 158 52.88 -46.66 18.28
C THR A 158 52.89 -47.91 19.15
N ALA A 159 53.94 -48.74 19.04
CA ALA A 159 54.09 -49.94 19.85
C ALA A 159 54.56 -49.68 21.31
N SER A 160 55.04 -48.47 21.59
CA SER A 160 55.62 -48.06 22.88
C SER A 160 55.13 -46.67 23.30
N THR A 161 54.92 -46.46 24.60
CA THR A 161 54.66 -45.15 25.23
C THR A 161 55.94 -44.35 25.51
N SER A 162 57.12 -44.91 25.22
CA SER A 162 58.40 -44.21 25.28
C SER A 162 59.33 -44.69 24.17
N LEU A 163 59.50 -43.87 23.14
CA LEU A 163 60.51 -44.07 22.09
C LEU A 163 61.85 -43.51 22.56
N SER A 164 62.79 -44.39 22.90
CA SER A 164 64.20 -44.03 23.04
C SER A 164 64.82 -43.78 21.66
N ASN A 165 65.75 -42.82 21.57
CA ASN A 165 66.41 -42.37 20.35
C ASN A 165 65.47 -41.71 19.31
N ILE A 166 65.11 -40.45 19.58
CA ILE A 166 64.40 -39.58 18.62
C ILE A 166 65.34 -39.28 17.44
N PRO A 167 64.90 -39.45 16.17
CA PRO A 167 65.74 -39.17 15.02
C PRO A 167 66.14 -37.69 14.91
N THR A 168 67.37 -37.44 14.48
CA THR A 168 67.85 -36.09 14.18
C THR A 168 67.48 -35.73 12.74
N PHE A 169 66.57 -34.77 12.55
CA PHE A 169 66.22 -34.26 11.22
C PHE A 169 67.32 -33.34 10.69
N VAL A 170 67.75 -33.54 9.45
CA VAL A 170 68.84 -32.75 8.84
C VAL A 170 68.26 -31.73 7.85
N ASN A 171 68.79 -30.52 7.95
CA ASN A 171 68.20 -29.31 7.40
C ASN A 171 68.39 -29.19 5.87
N LYS A 172 67.27 -29.15 5.14
CA LYS A 172 67.13 -28.63 3.78
C LYS A 172 65.75 -28.00 3.63
N ASN A 173 65.65 -27.02 2.73
CA ASN A 173 64.44 -26.25 2.41
C ASN A 173 63.21 -27.16 2.32
N ILE A 174 62.24 -26.94 3.21
CA ILE A 174 61.01 -27.73 3.27
C ILE A 174 60.05 -27.19 2.22
N ILE A 175 59.89 -27.94 1.13
CA ILE A 175 58.94 -27.62 0.04
C ILE A 175 57.64 -28.46 0.19
N ASP A 176 57.67 -29.57 0.93
CA ASP A 176 56.57 -30.53 1.14
C ASP A 176 56.44 -30.96 2.62
N SER A 177 55.33 -31.61 3.00
CA SER A 177 54.91 -31.74 4.41
C SER A 177 55.24 -33.09 5.08
N PHE A 178 55.33 -33.09 6.41
CA PHE A 178 55.92 -34.18 7.19
C PHE A 178 54.97 -35.34 7.59
N PHE A 179 53.66 -35.07 7.78
CA PHE A 179 52.65 -36.09 8.13
C PHE A 179 51.37 -35.93 7.29
N PHE A 180 51.20 -36.73 6.25
CA PHE A 180 49.96 -36.80 5.46
C PHE A 180 49.27 -38.17 5.59
N LYS A 181 47.93 -38.13 5.76
CA LYS A 181 47.00 -39.28 5.78
C LYS A 181 47.14 -40.32 6.91
N CYS A 182 47.95 -40.10 7.95
CA CYS A 182 47.90 -40.93 9.16
C CYS A 182 46.56 -40.69 9.91
N THR A 183 45.54 -41.51 9.68
CA THR A 183 44.17 -41.31 10.21
C THR A 183 43.96 -41.88 11.60
N ASN A 184 44.81 -42.82 12.05
CA ASN A 184 44.71 -43.51 13.34
C ASN A 184 45.94 -43.31 14.27
N LEU A 185 46.48 -42.09 14.33
CA LEU A 185 47.48 -41.75 15.36
C LEU A 185 46.84 -41.87 16.75
N SER A 186 47.33 -42.82 17.57
CA SER A 186 46.74 -43.09 18.88
C SER A 186 46.89 -41.92 19.85
N ALA A 187 46.01 -41.85 20.86
CA ALA A 187 46.06 -40.86 21.94
C ALA A 187 47.33 -40.94 22.84
N SER A 188 48.27 -41.83 22.52
CA SER A 188 49.56 -41.99 23.21
C SER A 188 50.60 -40.90 22.85
N PHE A 189 50.32 -40.05 21.85
CA PHE A 189 51.16 -38.89 21.45
C PHE A 189 51.07 -37.71 22.45
N THR A 190 51.10 -37.99 23.75
CA THR A 190 50.88 -37.02 24.85
C THR A 190 52.17 -36.55 25.54
N THR A 191 53.34 -36.83 24.97
CA THR A 191 54.62 -36.27 25.41
C THR A 191 55.14 -35.25 24.40
N ASN A 192 55.75 -34.18 24.90
CA ASN A 192 56.25 -33.07 24.08
C ASN A 192 57.33 -33.55 23.08
N TYR A 193 56.97 -33.67 21.80
CA TYR A 193 57.94 -33.85 20.73
C TYR A 193 58.56 -32.49 20.38
N TRP A 194 59.83 -32.31 20.75
CA TRP A 194 60.61 -31.13 20.35
C TRP A 194 61.12 -31.32 18.93
N VAL A 195 60.53 -30.59 17.99
CA VAL A 195 61.08 -30.43 16.64
C VAL A 195 61.89 -29.14 16.66
N GLY A 196 63.19 -29.22 16.35
CA GLY A 196 64.16 -28.14 16.58
C GLY A 196 63.87 -26.84 15.81
N PRO A 197 64.60 -25.74 16.11
CA PRO A 197 64.29 -24.41 15.61
C PRO A 197 64.37 -24.30 14.08
N PHE A 198 63.31 -23.76 13.47
CA PHE A 198 63.22 -23.53 12.03
C PHE A 198 63.67 -22.10 11.68
N THR A 199 64.58 -21.96 10.72
CA THR A 199 65.25 -20.69 10.38
C THR A 199 65.12 -20.29 8.90
N GLY A 200 63.97 -20.57 8.28
CA GLY A 200 63.64 -20.19 6.89
C GLY A 200 63.01 -18.80 6.76
N THR A 201 63.10 -18.20 5.57
CA THR A 201 62.52 -16.87 5.25
C THR A 201 61.21 -16.98 4.45
N ALA A 202 60.34 -15.97 4.57
CA ALA A 202 58.95 -16.02 4.09
C ALA A 202 58.73 -16.09 2.56
N ILE A 203 59.79 -16.13 1.74
CA ILE A 203 59.66 -16.25 0.27
C ILE A 203 59.30 -17.69 -0.13
N ASP A 204 59.81 -18.70 0.60
CA ASP A 204 59.74 -20.10 0.15
C ASP A 204 58.37 -20.76 0.34
N PHE A 205 57.49 -20.21 1.20
CA PHE A 205 56.13 -20.75 1.44
C PHE A 205 55.07 -20.28 0.44
N ASN A 206 55.32 -19.21 -0.32
CA ASN A 206 54.34 -18.59 -1.22
C ASN A 206 54.39 -19.09 -2.69
N GLY A 207 55.35 -19.97 -3.03
CA GLY A 207 55.58 -20.41 -4.41
C GLY A 207 54.63 -21.47 -4.97
N GLY A 208 53.80 -22.11 -4.12
CA GLY A 208 52.96 -23.24 -4.52
C GLY A 208 51.60 -22.84 -5.11
N THR A 209 51.47 -22.87 -6.44
CA THR A 209 50.17 -22.77 -7.13
C THR A 209 49.22 -23.89 -6.70
N GLN A 210 47.99 -23.52 -6.31
CA GLN A 210 46.82 -24.37 -6.01
C GLN A 210 47.02 -25.90 -6.06
N ALA A 211 47.22 -26.52 -4.90
CA ALA A 211 47.01 -27.96 -4.69
C ALA A 211 46.34 -28.18 -3.32
N GLY A 212 45.26 -28.97 -3.27
CA GLY A 212 44.45 -29.19 -2.07
C GLY A 212 45.15 -30.08 -1.03
N LEU A 213 46.05 -29.50 -0.25
CA LEU A 213 46.94 -30.21 0.67
C LEU A 213 47.02 -29.49 2.03
N VAL A 214 46.00 -29.72 2.87
CA VAL A 214 46.02 -29.46 4.31
C VAL A 214 45.54 -30.75 5.01
N PRO A 215 46.12 -31.16 6.15
CA PRO A 215 45.64 -32.35 6.86
C PRO A 215 44.18 -32.21 7.28
N THR A 216 43.31 -33.11 6.80
CA THR A 216 41.88 -33.18 7.16
C THR A 216 41.60 -34.19 8.28
N GLY A 217 42.62 -34.56 9.05
CA GLY A 217 42.53 -35.52 10.16
C GLY A 217 42.64 -34.85 11.52
N SER A 218 41.73 -35.18 12.44
CA SER A 218 41.77 -34.73 13.84
C SER A 218 42.90 -35.43 14.60
N SER A 219 44.03 -34.76 14.79
CA SER A 219 45.12 -35.24 15.66
C SER A 219 45.03 -34.58 17.04
N ASN A 220 45.03 -35.39 18.11
CA ASN A 220 45.11 -34.93 19.50
C ASN A 220 46.57 -34.67 19.95
N ALA A 221 47.48 -34.38 19.01
CA ALA A 221 48.93 -34.37 19.26
C ALA A 221 49.45 -32.96 19.56
N GLN A 222 50.32 -32.84 20.58
CA GLN A 222 50.99 -31.59 20.93
C GLN A 222 52.35 -31.49 20.22
N PHE A 223 52.49 -30.54 19.30
CA PHE A 223 53.76 -30.24 18.63
C PHE A 223 54.29 -28.89 19.11
N GLY A 224 55.54 -28.86 19.58
CA GLY A 224 56.26 -27.63 19.89
C GLY A 224 57.06 -27.16 18.68
N PHE A 225 56.77 -25.96 18.18
CA PHE A 225 57.49 -25.33 17.08
C PHE A 225 58.10 -24.00 17.54
N ASP A 226 59.40 -23.82 17.31
CA ASP A 226 60.07 -22.52 17.40
C ASP A 226 59.99 -21.86 16.01
N PHE A 227 59.05 -20.94 15.83
CA PHE A 227 58.94 -20.08 14.64
C PHE A 227 59.41 -18.67 14.99
N ALA A 228 60.28 -18.10 14.16
CA ALA A 228 60.48 -16.65 14.07
C ALA A 228 59.62 -16.12 12.91
N PRO A 229 58.41 -15.57 13.15
CA PRO A 229 57.39 -15.50 12.11
C PRO A 229 57.31 -14.11 11.46
N THR A 230 57.81 -13.99 10.23
CA THR A 230 57.47 -12.84 9.35
C THR A 230 56.18 -13.06 8.56
N SER A 231 55.55 -14.24 8.66
CA SER A 231 54.23 -14.53 8.11
C SER A 231 53.55 -15.69 8.85
N LEU A 232 52.45 -15.43 9.57
CA LEU A 232 51.69 -16.42 10.36
C LEU A 232 50.66 -17.24 9.54
N LEU A 233 50.53 -16.93 8.25
CA LEU A 233 49.36 -17.13 7.37
C LEU A 233 48.72 -18.54 7.31
N ARG A 234 49.38 -19.63 7.73
CA ARG A 234 48.82 -21.00 7.59
C ARG A 234 49.06 -21.97 8.74
N ALA A 235 49.83 -21.63 9.76
CA ALA A 235 50.26 -22.62 10.76
C ALA A 235 49.12 -23.13 11.68
N PHE A 236 48.00 -22.40 11.79
CA PHE A 236 46.99 -22.63 12.84
C PHE A 236 45.52 -22.71 12.36
N LYS A 237 45.28 -22.74 11.04
CA LYS A 237 43.93 -22.93 10.46
C LYS A 237 43.41 -24.35 10.76
N ASN A 238 42.14 -24.47 11.15
CA ASN A 238 41.44 -25.72 11.50
C ASN A 238 41.94 -26.49 12.73
N GLN A 239 42.64 -25.84 13.68
CA GLN A 239 43.10 -26.50 14.92
C GLN A 239 41.99 -26.61 15.97
N ALA A 240 41.43 -27.79 16.20
CA ALA A 240 40.25 -27.98 17.05
C ALA A 240 40.38 -27.47 18.50
N GLN A 241 41.59 -27.45 19.08
CA GLN A 241 41.89 -26.86 20.38
C GLN A 241 43.30 -26.25 20.38
N PHE A 242 43.48 -25.07 20.97
CA PHE A 242 44.78 -24.41 21.04
C PHE A 242 45.07 -23.89 22.46
N ASN A 243 45.58 -24.78 23.32
CA ASN A 243 45.86 -24.53 24.74
C ASN A 243 47.37 -24.64 25.05
N ASN A 244 48.22 -23.90 24.34
CA ASN A 244 49.67 -23.92 24.57
C ASN A 244 50.10 -22.79 25.53
N SER A 245 50.75 -23.15 26.64
CA SER A 245 51.26 -22.21 27.65
C SER A 245 52.43 -21.34 27.16
N LEU A 246 53.04 -21.66 26.02
CA LEU A 246 54.13 -20.91 25.39
C LEU A 246 53.65 -19.69 24.57
N LEU A 247 52.34 -19.48 24.41
CA LEU A 247 51.79 -18.31 23.71
C LEU A 247 52.22 -16.97 24.32
N ASN A 248 52.48 -16.97 25.64
CA ASN A 248 52.88 -15.79 26.39
C ASN A 248 54.25 -15.23 25.96
N THR A 249 55.05 -15.99 25.18
CA THR A 249 56.39 -15.60 24.71
C THR A 249 56.47 -15.40 23.20
N TRP A 250 55.33 -15.34 22.49
CA TRP A 250 55.30 -15.12 21.04
C TRP A 250 55.36 -13.63 20.69
N ASP A 251 56.39 -13.24 19.95
CA ASP A 251 56.48 -11.92 19.32
C ASP A 251 55.84 -11.96 17.92
N VAL A 252 54.79 -11.16 17.73
CA VAL A 252 54.08 -10.98 16.45
C VAL A 252 54.26 -9.59 15.85
N SER A 253 55.12 -8.75 16.45
CA SER A 253 55.29 -7.33 16.09
C SER A 253 55.91 -7.09 14.71
N GLY A 254 56.55 -8.12 14.14
CA GLY A 254 57.07 -8.13 12.78
C GLY A 254 56.10 -8.63 11.71
N SER A 255 54.83 -8.90 12.05
CA SER A 255 53.82 -9.36 11.09
C SER A 255 52.64 -8.40 10.96
N ASN A 256 52.12 -8.31 9.74
CA ASN A 256 50.99 -7.46 9.38
C ASN A 256 49.87 -8.22 8.65
N ASN A 257 49.94 -9.55 8.56
CA ASN A 257 48.89 -10.37 7.98
C ASN A 257 48.55 -11.53 8.92
N PHE A 258 47.40 -11.38 9.57
CA PHE A 258 46.76 -12.33 10.48
C PHE A 258 45.47 -12.91 9.87
N SER A 259 45.28 -12.77 8.55
CA SER A 259 44.10 -13.31 7.88
C SER A 259 44.02 -14.82 8.08
N GLU A 260 42.81 -15.33 8.32
CA GLU A 260 42.49 -16.73 8.63
C GLU A 260 43.21 -17.30 9.88
N CYS A 261 43.88 -16.47 10.70
CA CYS A 261 44.58 -16.95 11.89
C CYS A 261 43.60 -17.43 12.95
N PHE A 262 43.79 -18.68 13.40
CA PHE A 262 42.87 -19.43 14.26
C PHE A 262 41.47 -19.62 13.68
N GLU A 263 41.32 -19.54 12.35
CA GLU A 263 40.05 -19.91 11.71
C GLU A 263 39.69 -21.36 12.07
N ALA A 264 38.43 -21.58 12.47
CA ALA A 264 37.90 -22.84 12.98
C ALA A 264 38.55 -23.40 14.25
N CYS A 265 39.28 -22.57 15.02
CA CYS A 265 39.77 -22.97 16.34
C CYS A 265 38.68 -22.88 17.41
N LEU A 266 38.10 -24.02 17.83
CA LEU A 266 36.92 -24.02 18.72
C LEU A 266 37.23 -23.48 20.13
N ARG A 267 38.45 -23.67 20.65
CA ARG A 267 38.82 -23.31 22.04
C ARG A 267 40.16 -22.59 22.14
N PHE A 268 40.15 -21.42 22.78
CA PHE A 268 41.31 -20.55 22.91
C PHE A 268 41.38 -19.89 24.31
N ASN A 269 42.04 -20.56 25.27
CA ASN A 269 41.98 -20.22 26.69
C ASN A 269 43.30 -19.68 27.31
N SER A 270 44.26 -19.23 26.49
CA SER A 270 45.51 -18.60 26.95
C SER A 270 45.54 -17.11 26.66
N PRO A 271 46.13 -16.26 27.54
CA PRO A 271 46.28 -14.82 27.27
C PRO A 271 47.08 -14.53 26.00
N LEU A 272 46.75 -13.43 25.33
CA LEU A 272 47.43 -12.96 24.11
C LEU A 272 48.13 -11.61 24.36
N PRO A 273 49.34 -11.59 24.95
CA PRO A 273 50.13 -10.38 25.16
C PRO A 273 50.79 -9.88 23.85
N TRP A 274 50.02 -9.87 22.76
CA TRP A 274 50.48 -9.59 21.41
C TRP A 274 50.69 -8.10 21.19
N THR A 275 51.80 -7.76 20.54
CA THR A 275 52.09 -6.42 20.03
C THR A 275 52.09 -6.48 18.52
N PHE A 276 51.30 -5.62 17.87
CA PHE A 276 51.16 -5.61 16.41
C PHE A 276 52.13 -4.61 15.76
N GLN A 277 52.42 -4.82 14.47
CA GLN A 277 53.26 -3.90 13.70
C GLN A 277 52.66 -2.50 13.65
N THR A 278 53.47 -1.47 13.96
CA THR A 278 53.09 -0.07 13.82
C THR A 278 53.64 0.53 12.52
N GLY A 279 52.78 1.20 11.74
CA GLY A 279 53.20 1.98 10.56
C GLY A 279 53.06 1.27 9.20
N ALA A 280 52.54 0.05 9.15
CA ALA A 280 52.09 -0.61 7.93
C ALA A 280 50.68 -1.19 8.16
N PRO A 281 49.82 -1.29 7.14
CA PRO A 281 48.48 -1.87 7.27
C PRO A 281 48.51 -3.30 7.82
N VAL A 282 47.70 -3.56 8.85
CA VAL A 282 47.50 -4.87 9.47
C VAL A 282 46.16 -5.44 8.99
N PHE A 283 46.21 -6.67 8.48
CA PHE A 283 45.04 -7.43 8.03
C PHE A 283 44.68 -8.51 9.05
N ALA A 284 43.43 -8.53 9.51
CA ALA A 284 42.90 -9.48 10.50
C ALA A 284 41.61 -10.18 9.99
N SER A 285 41.44 -10.27 8.67
CA SER A 285 40.29 -10.91 8.03
C SER A 285 40.09 -12.36 8.51
N ASP A 286 38.89 -12.75 8.90
CA ASP A 286 38.56 -14.07 9.45
C ASP A 286 39.38 -14.49 10.69
N MET A 287 40.09 -13.58 11.35
CA MET A 287 40.87 -13.87 12.55
C MET A 287 39.93 -14.30 13.70
N PHE A 288 40.20 -15.45 14.31
CA PHE A 288 39.32 -16.13 15.29
C PHE A 288 37.89 -16.49 14.81
N LYS A 289 37.57 -16.34 13.52
CA LYS A 289 36.32 -16.86 12.94
C LYS A 289 36.27 -18.36 13.15
N ASN A 290 35.30 -18.87 13.89
CA ASN A 290 35.33 -20.28 14.29
C ASN A 290 35.23 -20.49 15.82
N ALA A 291 35.66 -19.49 16.59
CA ALA A 291 35.98 -19.67 18.01
C ALA A 291 34.76 -19.64 18.93
N VAL A 292 34.60 -20.70 19.74
CA VAL A 292 33.47 -20.88 20.67
C VAL A 292 33.86 -20.32 22.04
N ASP A 293 34.99 -20.82 22.56
CA ASP A 293 35.57 -20.42 23.85
C ASP A 293 36.75 -19.44 23.62
N PHE A 294 36.48 -18.27 23.02
CA PHE A 294 37.43 -17.15 22.94
C PHE A 294 36.87 -15.93 23.70
N ASN A 295 37.40 -15.70 24.89
CA ASN A 295 36.96 -14.61 25.77
C ASN A 295 38.13 -14.10 26.65
N GLN A 296 39.31 -13.94 26.03
CA GLN A 296 40.53 -13.42 26.66
C GLN A 296 40.58 -11.90 26.61
N ASP A 297 41.19 -11.26 27.62
CA ASP A 297 41.35 -9.80 27.61
C ASP A 297 42.33 -9.37 26.51
N ILE A 298 41.80 -8.61 25.56
CA ILE A 298 42.48 -8.03 24.40
C ILE A 298 42.36 -6.50 24.36
N SER A 299 41.89 -5.88 25.46
CA SER A 299 41.70 -4.41 25.57
C SER A 299 42.99 -3.59 25.42
N ALA A 300 44.14 -4.22 25.69
CA ALA A 300 45.48 -3.63 25.60
C ALA A 300 46.10 -3.70 24.18
N TRP A 301 45.42 -4.30 23.20
CA TRP A 301 45.92 -4.38 21.83
C TRP A 301 45.96 -3.00 21.16
N ASN A 302 47.10 -2.64 20.57
CA ASN A 302 47.19 -1.46 19.71
C ASN A 302 46.68 -1.79 18.30
N THR A 303 45.42 -1.46 18.04
CA THR A 303 44.76 -1.69 16.74
C THR A 303 44.94 -0.56 15.73
N SER A 304 45.72 0.50 16.04
CA SER A 304 45.78 1.73 15.22
C SER A 304 46.27 1.56 13.78
N ALA A 305 46.80 0.39 13.44
CA ALA A 305 47.30 0.04 12.11
C ALA A 305 46.39 -0.97 11.37
N PHE A 306 45.31 -1.45 11.98
CA PHE A 306 44.40 -2.42 11.37
C PHE A 306 43.55 -1.74 10.30
N THR A 307 43.55 -2.31 9.09
CA THR A 307 42.73 -1.81 7.97
C THR A 307 41.64 -2.79 7.54
N LYS A 308 41.81 -4.09 7.81
CA LYS A 308 40.83 -5.15 7.53
C LYS A 308 40.54 -5.96 8.78
N MET A 309 39.27 -6.02 9.19
CA MET A 309 38.71 -6.80 10.30
C MET A 309 37.48 -7.61 9.84
N ASP A 310 37.29 -7.79 8.54
CA ASP A 310 36.18 -8.53 7.95
C ASP A 310 36.13 -9.98 8.49
N GLY A 311 34.99 -10.45 8.98
CA GLY A 311 34.83 -11.77 9.57
C GLY A 311 35.58 -12.04 10.88
N MET A 312 36.33 -11.06 11.42
CA MET A 312 37.08 -11.23 12.67
C MET A 312 36.13 -11.45 13.87
N PHE A 313 36.21 -12.62 14.51
CA PHE A 313 35.27 -13.14 15.53
C PHE A 313 33.94 -13.75 15.03
N ALA A 314 33.76 -13.93 13.72
CA ALA A 314 32.52 -14.44 13.14
C ALA A 314 32.19 -15.91 13.52
N ARG A 315 30.90 -16.25 13.47
CA ARG A 315 30.34 -17.58 13.78
C ARG A 315 29.55 -18.13 12.61
N THR A 316 30.27 -18.65 11.63
CA THR A 316 29.70 -19.50 10.58
C THR A 316 29.61 -20.95 11.06
N LEU A 317 28.87 -21.81 10.35
CA LEU A 317 28.77 -23.23 10.66
C LEU A 317 30.17 -23.86 10.80
N PRO A 318 30.48 -24.57 11.90
CA PRO A 318 31.61 -25.49 11.93
C PRO A 318 31.43 -26.53 10.83
N ILE A 319 32.53 -27.03 10.25
CA ILE A 319 32.48 -28.07 9.21
C ILE A 319 31.74 -29.30 9.77
N GLY A 320 30.47 -29.46 9.40
CA GLY A 320 29.58 -30.55 9.84
C GLY A 320 28.90 -30.38 11.22
N GLY A 321 28.88 -29.19 11.83
CA GLY A 321 28.39 -28.99 13.21
C GLY A 321 27.23 -27.99 13.39
N VAL A 322 26.54 -28.09 14.53
CA VAL A 322 25.60 -27.06 15.01
C VAL A 322 26.40 -25.81 15.44
N VAL A 323 25.90 -24.61 15.11
CA VAL A 323 26.48 -23.37 15.65
C VAL A 323 26.29 -23.36 17.16
N THR A 324 27.40 -23.39 17.90
CA THR A 324 27.42 -23.15 19.34
C THR A 324 27.63 -21.67 19.57
N SER A 325 26.91 -21.10 20.54
CA SER A 325 26.93 -19.66 20.80
C SER A 325 28.33 -19.17 21.16
N SER A 326 28.73 -18.02 20.59
CA SER A 326 30.00 -17.39 20.94
C SER A 326 29.98 -16.93 22.39
N THR A 327 31.08 -17.12 23.12
CA THR A 327 31.28 -16.49 24.42
C THR A 327 31.96 -15.11 24.33
N PHE A 328 32.38 -14.68 23.14
CA PHE A 328 33.16 -13.45 22.96
C PHE A 328 32.37 -12.19 23.31
N ASN A 329 32.81 -11.49 24.37
CA ASN A 329 32.18 -10.25 24.81
C ASN A 329 33.16 -9.31 25.54
N GLN A 330 34.34 -9.10 24.94
CA GLN A 330 35.50 -8.44 25.56
C GLN A 330 35.46 -6.89 25.53
N PRO A 331 36.08 -6.19 26.50
CA PRO A 331 36.04 -4.73 26.59
C PRO A 331 36.97 -4.05 25.56
N ILE A 332 36.55 -4.04 24.30
CA ILE A 332 37.31 -3.51 23.15
C ILE A 332 37.01 -2.03 22.83
N SER A 333 36.34 -1.30 23.72
CA SER A 333 35.98 0.12 23.53
C SER A 333 37.18 1.08 23.52
N SER A 334 38.35 0.61 23.96
CA SER A 334 39.65 1.32 23.93
C SER A 334 40.39 1.20 22.60
N TRP A 335 39.94 0.32 21.68
CA TRP A 335 40.60 0.10 20.40
C TRP A 335 40.49 1.32 19.49
N ASN A 336 41.60 1.64 18.81
CA ASN A 336 41.63 2.65 17.75
C ASN A 336 41.34 1.96 16.42
N THR A 337 40.18 2.24 15.83
CA THR A 337 39.75 1.67 14.54
C THR A 337 39.71 2.72 13.42
N ASN A 338 40.37 3.86 13.59
CA ASN A 338 40.36 4.98 12.63
C ASN A 338 41.10 4.70 11.30
N ALA A 339 41.77 3.55 11.19
CA ALA A 339 42.38 3.06 9.95
C ALA A 339 41.57 1.91 9.30
N VAL A 340 40.49 1.44 9.95
CA VAL A 340 39.72 0.28 9.48
C VAL A 340 38.85 0.69 8.29
N GLU A 341 39.14 0.09 7.15
CA GLU A 341 38.38 0.25 5.90
C GLU A 341 37.24 -0.74 5.79
N ASP A 342 37.36 -1.89 6.46
CA ASP A 342 36.46 -3.04 6.34
C ASP A 342 36.32 -3.79 7.66
N ALA A 343 35.09 -3.93 8.13
CA ALA A 343 34.66 -4.71 9.27
C ALA A 343 33.42 -5.57 8.91
N GLN A 344 33.25 -5.91 7.62
CA GLN A 344 32.15 -6.73 7.13
C GLN A 344 32.03 -8.01 7.95
N ALA A 345 30.83 -8.35 8.44
CA ALA A 345 30.54 -9.59 9.15
C ALA A 345 31.42 -9.90 10.38
N MET A 346 32.13 -8.91 10.95
CA MET A 346 33.03 -9.09 12.12
C MET A 346 32.35 -9.88 13.25
N PHE A 347 31.21 -9.40 13.75
CA PHE A 347 30.45 -10.04 14.84
C PHE A 347 29.27 -10.90 14.32
N PHE A 348 29.37 -11.43 13.10
CA PHE A 348 28.32 -12.28 12.50
C PHE A 348 28.05 -13.51 13.39
N ASN A 349 26.79 -13.69 13.78
CA ASN A 349 26.31 -14.71 14.74
C ASN A 349 27.07 -14.72 16.09
N ALA A 350 27.72 -13.62 16.49
CA ALA A 350 28.33 -13.49 17.80
C ALA A 350 27.25 -13.17 18.87
N GLU A 351 26.34 -14.13 19.11
CA GLU A 351 25.13 -13.98 19.91
C GLU A 351 25.32 -13.24 21.25
N ALA A 352 26.39 -13.54 21.98
CA ALA A 352 26.67 -12.94 23.29
C ALA A 352 27.35 -11.56 23.25
N PHE A 353 27.75 -11.06 22.07
CA PHE A 353 28.50 -9.82 21.94
C PHE A 353 27.60 -8.60 22.19
N ASN A 354 27.94 -7.80 23.19
CA ASN A 354 27.24 -6.58 23.54
C ASN A 354 28.19 -5.61 24.25
N ARG A 355 28.88 -4.78 23.47
CA ARG A 355 29.89 -3.81 23.94
C ARG A 355 29.61 -2.43 23.38
N ASP A 356 30.01 -1.43 24.16
CA ASP A 356 30.09 -0.04 23.73
C ASP A 356 31.21 0.12 22.69
N LEU A 357 30.86 0.64 21.51
CA LEU A 357 31.75 0.90 20.38
C LEU A 357 31.72 2.38 19.97
N THR A 358 31.33 3.29 20.89
CA THR A 358 31.17 4.72 20.63
C THR A 358 32.40 5.36 19.99
N ASN A 359 33.61 4.94 20.38
CA ASN A 359 34.87 5.54 19.93
C ASN A 359 35.43 4.94 18.62
N TRP A 360 34.67 4.08 17.94
CA TRP A 360 35.13 3.39 16.72
C TRP A 360 34.83 4.20 15.45
N PHE A 361 35.63 3.97 14.40
CA PHE A 361 35.39 4.43 13.02
C PHE A 361 35.16 5.95 12.85
N SER A 362 35.88 6.78 13.61
CA SER A 362 35.65 8.24 13.72
C SER A 362 36.27 9.12 12.60
N THR A 363 36.65 8.52 11.46
CA THR A 363 37.50 9.16 10.42
C THR A 363 37.04 8.94 8.98
N GLY A 364 35.92 8.24 8.76
CA GLY A 364 35.39 7.96 7.43
C GLY A 364 36.23 6.96 6.62
N ALA A 365 37.12 6.19 7.27
CA ALA A 365 37.96 5.21 6.61
C ALA A 365 37.17 4.02 6.03
N LEU A 366 35.99 3.71 6.59
CA LEU A 366 35.13 2.62 6.16
C LEU A 366 34.65 2.81 4.72
N VAL A 367 34.79 1.76 3.89
CA VAL A 367 34.38 1.77 2.49
C VAL A 367 33.75 0.43 2.08
N ASN A 368 32.58 0.48 1.44
CA ASN A 368 32.05 -0.71 0.77
C ASN A 368 32.83 -0.96 -0.53
N VAL A 369 33.20 -2.20 -0.79
CA VAL A 369 33.83 -2.61 -2.07
C VAL A 369 32.80 -3.03 -3.12
N SER A 370 31.56 -3.32 -2.69
CA SER A 370 30.37 -3.49 -3.54
C SER A 370 29.11 -3.27 -2.70
N PHE A 371 27.91 -3.34 -3.29
CA PHE A 371 26.66 -3.26 -2.53
C PHE A 371 26.45 -4.42 -1.53
N SER A 372 27.23 -5.51 -1.65
CA SER A 372 27.15 -6.72 -0.80
C SER A 372 28.46 -7.06 -0.09
N ALA A 373 29.51 -6.23 -0.19
CA ALA A 373 30.79 -6.46 0.48
C ALA A 373 31.51 -5.17 0.91
N GLY A 374 32.32 -5.27 1.96
CA GLY A 374 33.07 -4.17 2.57
C GLY A 374 32.27 -3.32 3.56
N GLY A 375 32.95 -2.36 4.19
CA GLY A 375 32.38 -1.44 5.17
C GLY A 375 31.93 -2.19 6.43
N ILE A 376 30.64 -2.09 6.77
CA ILE A 376 30.04 -2.74 7.97
C ILE A 376 28.93 -3.74 7.61
N ILE A 377 28.85 -4.18 6.35
CA ILE A 377 27.81 -5.11 5.87
C ILE A 377 27.76 -6.36 6.76
N SER A 378 26.57 -6.78 7.18
CA SER A 378 26.35 -7.92 8.08
C SER A 378 27.10 -7.89 9.43
N MET A 379 27.70 -6.76 9.85
CA MET A 379 28.65 -6.71 10.98
C MET A 379 28.09 -7.27 12.29
N PHE A 380 26.81 -7.04 12.61
CA PHE A 380 26.11 -7.58 13.78
C PHE A 380 24.99 -8.56 13.40
N SER A 381 24.98 -9.07 12.17
CA SER A 381 23.95 -10.00 11.71
C SER A 381 23.97 -11.28 12.57
N GLY A 382 22.91 -11.57 13.30
CA GLY A 382 22.80 -12.68 14.25
C GLY A 382 23.42 -12.43 15.64
N ALA A 383 23.93 -11.23 15.93
CA ALA A 383 24.40 -10.85 17.27
C ALA A 383 23.21 -10.49 18.17
N THR A 384 22.45 -11.50 18.58
CA THR A 384 21.13 -11.35 19.23
C THR A 384 21.10 -10.48 20.49
N LEU A 385 22.17 -10.46 21.30
CA LEU A 385 22.27 -9.61 22.49
C LEU A 385 22.87 -8.22 22.23
N PHE A 386 23.29 -7.89 21.02
CA PHE A 386 23.95 -6.62 20.74
C PHE A 386 23.01 -5.43 20.92
N ASN A 387 23.39 -4.51 21.81
CA ASN A 387 22.71 -3.22 22.04
C ASN A 387 23.73 -2.16 22.50
N GLY A 388 24.90 -2.17 21.85
CA GLY A 388 26.02 -1.27 22.09
C GLY A 388 25.85 0.10 21.43
N PHE A 389 26.47 1.12 22.00
CA PHE A 389 26.54 2.46 21.41
C PHE A 389 27.45 2.46 20.17
N VAL A 390 27.01 3.16 19.12
CA VAL A 390 27.63 3.22 17.77
C VAL A 390 27.46 4.62 17.14
N ASP A 391 27.26 5.64 17.98
CA ASP A 391 26.76 6.96 17.60
C ASP A 391 27.82 7.92 17.05
N ASN A 392 29.12 7.78 17.36
CA ASN A 392 30.16 8.63 16.76
C ASN A 392 30.88 7.99 15.56
N TRP A 393 30.23 7.04 14.89
CA TRP A 393 30.76 6.42 13.67
C TRP A 393 30.59 7.37 12.48
N ASP A 394 31.67 7.59 11.72
CA ASP A 394 31.60 8.32 10.45
C ASP A 394 31.24 7.34 9.32
N THR A 395 29.98 7.41 8.89
CA THR A 395 29.38 6.55 7.88
C THR A 395 29.30 7.20 6.49
N SER A 396 29.79 8.43 6.31
CA SER A 396 29.58 9.26 5.11
C SER A 396 30.04 8.64 3.78
N ASN A 397 31.00 7.71 3.84
CA ASN A 397 31.57 7.00 2.69
C ASN A 397 30.92 5.61 2.42
N LEU A 398 29.87 5.25 3.15
CA LEU A 398 29.16 3.97 2.97
C LEU A 398 28.06 4.07 1.90
N LEU A 399 28.16 3.21 0.90
CA LEU A 399 27.18 3.02 -0.18
C LEU A 399 26.10 1.98 0.16
N SER A 400 26.30 1.18 1.22
CA SER A 400 25.40 0.09 1.61
C SER A 400 25.45 -0.21 3.12
N PHE A 401 24.27 -0.23 3.74
CA PHE A 401 24.02 -0.71 5.11
C PHE A 401 23.37 -2.10 5.12
N ALA A 402 23.60 -2.92 4.09
CA ALA A 402 22.95 -4.22 3.97
C ALA A 402 23.23 -5.13 5.17
N PHE A 403 22.18 -5.72 5.73
CA PHE A 403 22.19 -6.72 6.82
C PHE A 403 22.87 -6.31 8.14
N VAL A 404 23.27 -5.04 8.35
CA VAL A 404 24.13 -4.62 9.49
C VAL A 404 23.64 -5.13 10.85
N PHE A 405 22.33 -5.01 11.14
CA PHE A 405 21.68 -5.47 12.38
C PHE A 405 20.68 -6.61 12.16
N ASN A 406 20.80 -7.37 11.07
CA ASN A 406 19.88 -8.47 10.74
C ASN A 406 19.88 -9.57 11.83
N GLY A 407 18.81 -9.70 12.60
CA GLY A 407 18.69 -10.64 13.72
C GLY A 407 19.39 -10.17 15.01
N ALA A 408 19.85 -8.92 15.08
CA ALA A 408 20.29 -8.30 16.33
C ALA A 408 19.07 -7.91 17.18
N SER A 409 18.36 -8.93 17.69
CA SER A 409 17.01 -8.80 18.27
C SER A 409 16.92 -7.87 19.49
N SER A 410 18.03 -7.64 20.20
CA SER A 410 18.13 -6.70 21.33
C SER A 410 18.48 -5.26 20.94
N PHE A 411 18.83 -4.99 19.67
CA PHE A 411 19.34 -3.69 19.26
C PHE A 411 18.26 -2.61 19.25
N ASN A 412 18.50 -1.51 19.98
CA ASN A 412 17.63 -0.34 20.02
C ASN A 412 18.40 0.92 20.45
N ARG A 413 19.56 1.19 19.81
CA ARG A 413 20.33 2.44 20.02
C ARG A 413 20.10 3.43 18.91
N SER A 414 20.11 4.71 19.27
CA SER A 414 19.97 5.82 18.33
C SER A 414 21.06 5.77 17.26
N LEU A 415 20.65 6.05 16.02
CA LEU A 415 21.49 6.15 14.84
C LEU A 415 21.34 7.54 14.19
N SER A 416 20.93 8.54 14.98
CA SER A 416 20.55 9.87 14.48
C SER A 416 21.74 10.69 13.93
N THR A 417 22.94 10.29 14.29
CA THR A 417 24.23 10.87 13.90
C THR A 417 24.86 10.22 12.67
N TRP A 418 24.32 9.09 12.19
CA TRP A 418 24.82 8.43 10.99
C TRP A 418 24.47 9.25 9.75
N ASP A 419 25.46 9.55 8.92
CA ASP A 419 25.25 10.08 7.58
C ASP A 419 24.89 8.92 6.64
N THR A 420 23.70 9.00 6.04
CA THR A 420 23.17 8.02 5.09
C THR A 420 23.05 8.56 3.66
N SER A 421 23.41 9.82 3.43
CA SER A 421 23.14 10.55 2.16
C SER A 421 23.81 9.92 0.93
N SER A 422 24.98 9.29 1.10
CA SER A 422 25.70 8.55 0.05
C SER A 422 25.20 7.12 -0.16
N SER A 423 24.32 6.60 0.72
CA SER A 423 23.94 5.19 0.72
C SER A 423 22.85 4.88 -0.29
N LEU A 424 23.05 3.78 -1.02
CA LEU A 424 22.18 3.35 -2.11
C LEU A 424 21.32 2.13 -1.72
N VAL A 425 21.75 1.36 -0.71
CA VAL A 425 21.19 0.04 -0.37
C VAL A 425 21.00 -0.13 1.15
N PHE A 426 19.77 -0.39 1.57
CA PHE A 426 19.35 -0.59 2.96
C PHE A 426 18.71 -1.98 3.20
N VAL A 427 19.05 -2.95 2.35
CA VAL A 427 18.44 -4.28 2.34
C VAL A 427 18.66 -5.01 3.67
N SER A 428 17.57 -5.47 4.29
CA SER A 428 17.57 -6.22 5.55
C SER A 428 18.32 -5.55 6.73
N THR A 429 18.57 -4.24 6.72
CA THR A 429 19.41 -3.57 7.74
C THR A 429 18.96 -3.85 9.18
N PHE A 430 17.64 -3.86 9.44
CA PHE A 430 17.01 -4.15 10.74
C PHE A 430 16.08 -5.37 10.72
N LYS A 431 16.24 -6.25 9.72
CA LYS A 431 15.46 -7.49 9.61
C LYS A 431 15.57 -8.31 10.91
N ASN A 432 14.46 -8.73 11.51
CA ASN A 432 14.39 -9.42 12.81
C ASN A 432 15.06 -8.69 13.99
N ALA A 433 15.34 -7.38 13.90
CA ALA A 433 15.76 -6.57 15.04
C ALA A 433 14.52 -6.23 15.91
N THR A 434 13.96 -7.25 16.58
CA THR A 434 12.64 -7.20 17.22
C THR A 434 12.43 -6.07 18.24
N SER A 435 13.51 -5.59 18.87
CA SER A 435 13.48 -4.48 19.84
C SER A 435 13.66 -3.09 19.23
N PHE A 436 13.98 -2.99 17.93
CA PHE A 436 14.34 -1.72 17.29
C PHE A 436 13.12 -0.80 17.13
N ASN A 437 13.21 0.42 17.67
CA ASN A 437 12.19 1.44 17.61
C ASN A 437 12.78 2.83 17.86
N GLN A 438 13.75 3.24 17.03
CA GLN A 438 14.35 4.57 17.10
C GLN A 438 13.78 5.51 16.04
N ASP A 439 13.89 6.81 16.32
CA ASP A 439 13.61 7.89 15.37
C ASP A 439 14.66 7.91 14.25
N LEU A 440 14.20 7.96 13.00
CA LEU A 440 15.02 7.98 11.78
C LEU A 440 14.80 9.24 10.93
N SER A 441 14.23 10.31 11.51
CA SER A 441 13.98 11.59 10.82
C SER A 441 15.24 12.31 10.33
N SER A 442 16.43 11.99 10.87
CA SER A 442 17.70 12.56 10.42
C SER A 442 18.36 11.81 9.25
N TRP A 443 17.83 10.66 8.85
CA TRP A 443 18.39 9.87 7.75
C TRP A 443 17.99 10.48 6.40
N ASP A 444 18.98 10.95 5.65
CA ASP A 444 18.80 11.23 4.23
C ASP A 444 18.86 9.93 3.44
N VAL A 445 17.72 9.53 2.88
CA VAL A 445 17.57 8.32 2.05
C VAL A 445 17.36 8.65 0.57
N SER A 446 17.56 9.91 0.15
CA SER A 446 17.24 10.39 -1.21
C SER A 446 18.03 9.70 -2.33
N SER A 447 19.22 9.20 -2.03
CA SER A 447 20.05 8.39 -2.94
C SER A 447 19.68 6.89 -2.94
N GLY A 448 18.89 6.43 -1.96
CA GLY A 448 18.56 5.03 -1.76
C GLY A 448 17.64 4.48 -2.84
N PHE A 449 18.03 3.37 -3.50
CA PHE A 449 17.20 2.72 -4.52
C PHE A 449 16.63 1.37 -4.09
N GLN A 450 17.15 0.74 -3.04
CA GLN A 450 16.72 -0.60 -2.60
C GLN A 450 16.59 -0.71 -1.07
N PHE A 451 15.35 -0.96 -0.61
CA PHE A 451 14.96 -1.04 0.82
C PHE A 451 14.35 -2.40 1.20
N ASP A 452 14.57 -3.43 0.38
CA ASP A 452 13.93 -4.74 0.55
C ASP A 452 14.19 -5.33 1.94
N GLU A 453 13.13 -5.81 2.59
CA GLU A 453 13.14 -6.45 3.92
C GLU A 453 13.75 -5.59 5.06
N MET A 454 13.97 -4.28 4.87
CA MET A 454 14.74 -3.41 5.79
C MET A 454 14.30 -3.52 7.26
N PHE A 455 12.99 -3.61 7.51
CA PHE A 455 12.38 -3.74 8.84
C PHE A 455 11.54 -5.03 8.97
N GLN A 456 11.76 -6.04 8.11
CA GLN A 456 11.00 -7.30 8.15
C GLN A 456 11.16 -7.98 9.52
N GLY A 457 10.07 -8.23 10.23
CA GLY A 457 10.09 -8.83 11.57
C GLY A 457 10.60 -7.89 12.69
N ALA A 458 10.74 -6.59 12.45
CA ALA A 458 11.03 -5.60 13.50
C ALA A 458 9.78 -5.31 14.33
N THR A 459 9.37 -6.26 15.18
CA THR A 459 8.06 -6.29 15.85
C THR A 459 7.73 -5.09 16.77
N SER A 460 8.74 -4.33 17.21
CA SER A 460 8.56 -3.11 18.03
C SER A 460 8.61 -1.81 17.22
N PHE A 461 8.90 -1.86 15.91
CA PHE A 461 9.18 -0.68 15.11
C PHE A 461 7.89 0.10 14.76
N LEU A 462 7.78 1.31 15.31
CA LEU A 462 6.64 2.20 15.06
C LEU A 462 6.76 2.98 13.75
N GLY A 463 7.96 3.20 13.21
CA GLY A 463 8.19 4.02 12.01
C GLY A 463 8.39 5.53 12.26
N THR A 464 8.79 5.94 13.46
CA THR A 464 8.96 7.37 13.78
C THR A 464 9.97 8.07 12.85
N GLY A 465 9.53 9.12 12.16
CA GLY A 465 10.36 9.99 11.34
C GLY A 465 10.56 9.55 9.89
N ILE A 466 9.97 8.43 9.45
CA ILE A 466 10.11 7.95 8.07
C ILE A 466 9.07 8.57 7.13
N ASP A 467 8.01 9.18 7.65
CA ASP A 467 6.95 9.88 6.91
C ASP A 467 7.46 11.10 6.12
N THR A 468 8.61 11.65 6.53
CA THR A 468 9.29 12.77 5.86
C THR A 468 10.43 12.35 4.93
N TRP A 469 10.66 11.05 4.71
CA TRP A 469 11.73 10.57 3.83
C TRP A 469 11.48 10.93 2.36
N ASN A 470 12.52 11.41 1.68
CA ASN A 470 12.51 11.51 0.22
C ASN A 470 12.85 10.15 -0.40
N THR A 471 11.85 9.47 -0.95
CA THR A 471 12.00 8.16 -1.57
C THR A 471 12.10 8.20 -3.10
N SER A 472 12.34 9.35 -3.72
CA SER A 472 12.27 9.52 -5.19
C SER A 472 13.17 8.57 -6.00
N SER A 473 14.25 8.06 -5.41
CA SER A 473 15.16 7.09 -6.05
C SER A 473 14.77 5.61 -5.81
N ALA A 474 13.79 5.34 -4.95
CA ALA A 474 13.41 3.99 -4.56
C ALA A 474 12.81 3.20 -5.72
N THR A 475 13.37 2.02 -5.99
CA THR A 475 12.89 1.10 -7.04
C THR A 475 12.17 -0.12 -6.48
N SER A 476 12.36 -0.44 -5.19
CA SER A 476 11.78 -1.62 -4.55
C SER A 476 11.61 -1.45 -3.03
N PHE A 477 10.44 -1.84 -2.53
CA PHE A 477 10.05 -1.90 -1.11
C PHE A 477 9.61 -3.32 -0.70
N ASN A 478 10.10 -4.36 -1.38
CA ASN A 478 9.58 -5.72 -1.19
C ASN A 478 9.79 -6.18 0.26
N SER A 479 8.70 -6.61 0.90
CA SER A 479 8.67 -7.04 2.30
C SER A 479 9.26 -6.05 3.32
N MET A 480 9.37 -4.75 2.99
CA MET A 480 10.08 -3.75 3.81
C MET A 480 9.63 -3.72 5.28
N PHE A 481 8.31 -3.79 5.54
CA PHE A 481 7.73 -3.82 6.89
C PHE A 481 7.03 -5.16 7.20
N ASN A 482 7.32 -6.22 6.44
CA ASN A 482 6.64 -7.50 6.58
C ASN A 482 6.82 -8.07 8.00
N GLY A 483 5.74 -8.28 8.74
CA GLY A 483 5.76 -8.72 10.14
C GLY A 483 6.21 -7.66 11.17
N ALA A 484 6.34 -6.38 10.78
CA ALA A 484 6.51 -5.27 11.73
C ALA A 484 5.18 -4.99 12.45
N SER A 485 4.86 -5.83 13.44
CA SER A 485 3.53 -6.01 14.03
C SER A 485 2.89 -4.80 14.73
N VAL A 486 3.60 -3.68 14.86
CA VAL A 486 3.08 -2.41 15.44
C VAL A 486 3.17 -1.23 14.46
N PHE A 487 3.67 -1.46 13.24
CA PHE A 487 3.85 -0.42 12.23
C PHE A 487 2.50 0.08 11.70
N ASN A 488 2.28 1.40 11.77
CA ASN A 488 1.06 2.06 11.33
C ASN A 488 1.32 3.55 11.01
N GLN A 489 2.23 3.84 10.08
CA GLN A 489 2.53 5.22 9.66
C GLN A 489 1.77 5.61 8.37
N ASN A 490 1.59 6.91 8.19
CA ASN A 490 1.09 7.49 6.95
C ASN A 490 2.27 7.69 5.99
N LEU A 491 2.26 7.03 4.83
CA LEU A 491 3.30 7.09 3.80
C LEU A 491 2.84 7.80 2.51
N ALA A 492 1.74 8.56 2.57
CA ALA A 492 1.14 9.25 1.43
C ALA A 492 2.10 10.21 0.69
N THR A 493 3.10 10.74 1.40
CA THR A 493 4.10 11.70 0.97
C THR A 493 5.30 11.10 0.23
N TRP A 494 5.49 9.77 0.30
CA TRP A 494 6.62 9.09 -0.32
C TRP A 494 6.55 9.14 -1.84
N ASP A 495 7.56 9.73 -2.50
CA ASP A 495 7.72 9.66 -3.95
C ASP A 495 7.98 8.21 -4.39
N ILE A 496 7.15 7.72 -5.29
CA ILE A 496 7.18 6.36 -5.83
C ILE A 496 7.35 6.34 -7.36
N GLY A 497 7.76 7.44 -8.00
CA GLY A 497 7.83 7.55 -9.46
C GLY A 497 8.77 6.53 -10.13
N ASN A 498 9.73 5.97 -9.38
CA ASN A 498 10.65 4.92 -9.84
C ASN A 498 10.31 3.51 -9.30
N LEU A 499 9.23 3.37 -8.53
CA LEU A 499 8.89 2.12 -7.85
C LEU A 499 8.46 1.02 -8.84
N THR A 500 9.16 -0.11 -8.83
CA THR A 500 8.83 -1.26 -9.67
C THR A 500 8.05 -2.36 -8.92
N SER A 501 8.23 -2.45 -7.59
CA SER A 501 7.64 -3.53 -6.80
C SER A 501 7.57 -3.18 -5.30
N ALA A 502 6.45 -3.50 -4.66
CA ALA A 502 6.23 -3.39 -3.22
C ALA A 502 5.51 -4.65 -2.67
N VAL A 503 5.88 -5.81 -3.22
CA VAL A 503 5.29 -7.11 -2.88
C VAL A 503 5.49 -7.40 -1.39
N ASP A 504 4.39 -7.71 -0.71
CA ASP A 504 4.29 -8.00 0.71
C ASP A 504 4.87 -6.91 1.65
N MET A 505 4.98 -5.66 1.17
CA MET A 505 5.57 -4.53 1.91
C MET A 505 4.94 -4.31 3.29
N LEU A 506 3.61 -4.46 3.40
CA LEU A 506 2.83 -4.19 4.62
C LEU A 506 2.24 -5.46 5.26
N THR A 507 2.58 -6.66 4.76
CA THR A 507 2.00 -7.93 5.24
C THR A 507 2.28 -8.15 6.72
N GLY A 508 1.24 -8.34 7.53
CA GLY A 508 1.39 -8.55 8.98
C GLY A 508 1.80 -7.31 9.79
N THR A 509 1.66 -6.09 9.22
CA THR A 509 1.74 -4.83 9.97
C THR A 509 0.45 -4.52 10.73
N ALA A 510 0.45 -3.43 11.51
CA ALA A 510 -0.73 -2.88 12.18
C ALA A 510 -1.36 -1.71 11.40
N ILE A 511 -1.14 -1.63 10.08
CA ILE A 511 -1.64 -0.53 9.24
C ILE A 511 -3.17 -0.39 9.39
N SER A 512 -3.62 0.80 9.76
CA SER A 512 -5.04 1.11 9.91
C SER A 512 -5.68 1.39 8.55
N THR A 513 -6.99 1.18 8.43
CA THR A 513 -7.74 1.55 7.23
C THR A 513 -7.57 3.02 6.86
N GLU A 514 -7.46 3.92 7.84
CA GLU A 514 -7.20 5.35 7.62
C GLU A 514 -5.83 5.60 6.97
N ASN A 515 -4.76 4.98 7.47
CA ASN A 515 -3.43 5.13 6.89
C ASN A 515 -3.26 4.39 5.55
N TRP A 516 -4.00 3.29 5.35
CA TRP A 516 -4.08 2.59 4.07
C TRP A 516 -4.81 3.43 3.00
N ASP A 517 -5.97 4.01 3.34
CA ASP A 517 -6.68 4.93 2.47
C ASP A 517 -5.81 6.16 2.14
N ASN A 518 -5.12 6.74 3.14
CA ASN A 518 -4.21 7.87 2.93
C ASN A 518 -3.04 7.51 2.00
N LEU A 519 -2.45 6.31 2.12
CA LEU A 519 -1.38 5.84 1.23
C LEU A 519 -1.89 5.72 -0.21
N LEU A 520 -3.03 5.05 -0.43
CA LEU A 520 -3.62 4.89 -1.76
C LEU A 520 -4.02 6.24 -2.37
N LEU A 521 -4.53 7.18 -1.57
CA LEU A 521 -4.82 8.55 -2.02
C LEU A 521 -3.54 9.31 -2.36
N GLY A 522 -2.54 9.32 -1.47
CA GLY A 522 -1.27 10.00 -1.70
C GLY A 522 -0.60 9.54 -2.99
N TRP A 523 -0.44 8.23 -3.14
CA TRP A 523 0.21 7.64 -4.32
C TRP A 523 -0.66 7.79 -5.57
N GLY A 524 -1.96 7.49 -5.48
CA GLY A 524 -2.90 7.54 -6.61
C GLY A 524 -3.21 8.94 -7.15
N TYR A 525 -3.27 9.95 -6.28
CA TYR A 525 -3.59 11.33 -6.65
C TYR A 525 -2.34 12.22 -6.80
N SER A 526 -1.57 12.41 -5.72
CA SER A 526 -0.53 13.45 -5.69
C SER A 526 0.62 13.23 -6.67
N GLN A 527 0.77 11.99 -7.17
CA GLN A 527 1.84 11.57 -8.07
C GLN A 527 1.34 11.03 -9.41
N GLN A 528 0.07 11.25 -9.77
CA GLN A 528 -0.54 10.66 -10.98
C GLN A 528 0.29 10.88 -12.26
N ALA A 529 0.94 12.04 -12.41
CA ALA A 529 1.78 12.35 -13.57
C ALA A 529 3.00 11.41 -13.74
N ASN A 530 3.50 10.83 -12.64
CA ASN A 530 4.72 10.02 -12.59
C ASN A 530 4.47 8.58 -12.10
N LEU A 531 3.21 8.18 -11.90
CA LEU A 531 2.85 6.87 -11.36
C LEU A 531 3.40 5.71 -12.22
N PRO A 532 4.15 4.75 -11.63
CA PRO A 532 4.65 3.58 -12.34
C PRO A 532 3.52 2.59 -12.69
N ASN A 533 3.70 1.85 -13.79
CA ASN A 533 2.73 0.83 -14.24
C ASN A 533 3.02 -0.55 -13.63
N ASN A 534 1.96 -1.32 -13.36
CA ASN A 534 1.96 -2.71 -12.91
C ASN A 534 2.60 -2.98 -11.53
N VAL A 535 2.58 -2.02 -10.61
CA VAL A 535 3.04 -2.24 -9.23
C VAL A 535 2.12 -3.25 -8.52
N THR A 536 2.71 -4.09 -7.67
CA THR A 536 1.98 -5.06 -6.84
C THR A 536 2.09 -4.70 -5.36
N LEU A 537 0.93 -4.61 -4.70
CA LEU A 537 0.72 -4.41 -3.26
C LEU A 537 -0.09 -5.60 -2.71
N SER A 538 0.59 -6.66 -2.32
CA SER A 538 -0.02 -7.93 -1.91
C SER A 538 -0.24 -8.04 -0.40
N GLN A 539 -1.27 -8.81 -0.01
CA GLN A 539 -1.54 -9.27 1.36
C GLN A 539 -1.64 -8.13 2.40
N ILE A 540 -2.39 -7.08 2.10
CA ILE A 540 -2.60 -5.95 3.01
C ILE A 540 -3.48 -6.40 4.19
N PRO A 541 -3.12 -6.08 5.46
CA PRO A 541 -3.86 -6.55 6.64
C PRO A 541 -5.30 -6.07 6.78
N VAL A 542 -5.68 -4.99 6.11
CA VAL A 542 -7.00 -4.35 6.16
C VAL A 542 -7.46 -3.97 4.76
N PRO A 543 -8.77 -4.03 4.46
CA PRO A 543 -9.30 -3.44 3.23
C PRO A 543 -9.31 -1.91 3.33
N HIS A 544 -9.34 -1.24 2.17
CA HIS A 544 -9.73 0.16 2.06
C HIS A 544 -11.12 0.41 2.65
N SER A 545 -11.41 1.65 3.08
CA SER A 545 -12.71 1.94 3.69
C SER A 545 -13.85 1.86 2.67
N ALA A 546 -15.05 1.56 3.16
CA ALA A 546 -16.27 1.63 2.36
C ALA A 546 -16.64 3.06 1.89
N GLY A 547 -15.80 4.07 2.16
CA GLY A 547 -15.94 5.44 1.66
C GLY A 547 -14.79 5.88 0.74
N PHE A 548 -13.90 4.97 0.34
CA PHE A 548 -12.73 5.28 -0.50
C PHE A 548 -13.15 5.77 -1.91
N PRO A 549 -12.47 6.78 -2.51
CA PRO A 549 -12.80 7.26 -3.86
C PRO A 549 -12.55 6.20 -4.94
N ASN A 550 -13.64 5.61 -5.46
CA ASN A 550 -13.60 4.54 -6.45
C ASN A 550 -12.71 4.87 -7.66
N ALA A 551 -12.81 6.09 -8.19
CA ALA A 551 -12.04 6.53 -9.34
C ALA A 551 -10.51 6.47 -9.13
N VAL A 552 -10.00 6.61 -7.90
CA VAL A 552 -8.57 6.46 -7.60
C VAL A 552 -8.18 4.99 -7.59
N TYR A 553 -8.99 4.12 -7.00
CA TYR A 553 -8.74 2.68 -6.97
C TYR A 553 -8.84 2.05 -8.37
N GLU A 554 -9.90 2.39 -9.11
CA GLU A 554 -10.08 2.03 -10.52
C GLU A 554 -8.90 2.55 -11.33
N LYS A 555 -8.53 3.84 -11.24
CA LYS A 555 -7.37 4.39 -11.97
C LYS A 555 -6.07 3.63 -11.70
N LEU A 556 -5.80 3.24 -10.45
CA LEU A 556 -4.64 2.43 -10.08
C LEU A 556 -4.71 1.01 -10.69
N THR A 557 -5.84 0.31 -10.51
CA THR A 557 -5.97 -1.12 -10.86
C THR A 557 -6.34 -1.39 -12.32
N ASP A 558 -6.98 -0.44 -13.00
CA ASP A 558 -7.41 -0.57 -14.39
C ASP A 558 -6.22 -0.84 -15.31
N SER A 559 -6.46 -1.63 -16.36
CA SER A 559 -5.41 -1.97 -17.30
C SER A 559 -4.76 -0.72 -17.91
N VAL A 560 -3.45 -0.78 -18.17
CA VAL A 560 -2.73 0.29 -18.90
C VAL A 560 -3.37 0.56 -20.28
N ALA A 561 -4.02 -0.45 -20.87
CA ALA A 561 -4.77 -0.32 -22.13
C ALA A 561 -6.09 0.47 -22.02
N SER A 562 -6.73 0.52 -20.85
CA SER A 562 -7.90 1.37 -20.56
C SER A 562 -7.51 2.75 -19.99
N GLY A 563 -6.22 3.03 -19.86
CA GLY A 563 -5.69 4.29 -19.33
C GLY A 563 -5.54 4.31 -17.80
N GLY A 564 -5.59 3.15 -17.13
CA GLY A 564 -5.17 2.99 -15.73
C GLY A 564 -3.68 2.66 -15.59
N TYR A 565 -3.24 2.26 -14.40
CA TYR A 565 -1.84 1.90 -14.11
C TYR A 565 -1.60 0.39 -13.99
N GLY A 566 -2.64 -0.46 -14.02
CA GLY A 566 -2.53 -1.92 -14.00
C GLY A 566 -2.05 -2.51 -12.67
N TRP A 567 -2.22 -1.79 -11.56
CA TRP A 567 -1.75 -2.23 -10.24
C TRP A 567 -2.51 -3.46 -9.73
N THR A 568 -1.80 -4.34 -9.03
CA THR A 568 -2.40 -5.47 -8.32
C THR A 568 -2.45 -5.14 -6.82
N ILE A 569 -3.64 -4.80 -6.33
CA ILE A 569 -3.89 -4.50 -4.91
C ILE A 569 -4.61 -5.69 -4.27
N GLY A 570 -4.02 -6.25 -3.21
CA GLY A 570 -4.49 -7.46 -2.52
C GLY A 570 -4.90 -7.19 -1.08
N ASP A 571 -5.90 -6.34 -0.87
CA ASP A 571 -6.38 -5.90 0.46
C ASP A 571 -7.67 -6.58 0.94
N GLY A 572 -8.23 -7.49 0.12
CA GLY A 572 -9.46 -8.23 0.46
C GLY A 572 -10.74 -7.39 0.40
N GLY A 573 -10.70 -6.20 -0.20
CA GLY A 573 -11.85 -5.32 -0.38
C GLY A 573 -13.07 -6.03 -0.99
N SER A 574 -14.16 -6.07 -0.23
CA SER A 574 -15.47 -6.64 -0.64
C SER A 574 -16.64 -5.67 -0.42
N GLN A 575 -16.35 -4.42 -0.05
CA GLN A 575 -17.29 -3.33 0.03
C GLN A 575 -16.99 -2.36 -1.10
N LEU A 576 -17.77 -2.43 -2.18
CA LEU A 576 -17.76 -1.38 -3.20
C LEU A 576 -18.15 -0.06 -2.50
N PRO A 577 -17.37 1.02 -2.66
CA PRO A 577 -17.70 2.31 -2.05
C PRO A 577 -18.99 2.88 -2.67
N PRO A 578 -19.61 3.89 -2.04
CA PRO A 578 -20.88 4.43 -2.50
C PRO A 578 -20.82 4.92 -3.95
N PRO A 579 -21.91 4.77 -4.72
CA PRO A 579 -21.99 5.31 -6.07
C PRO A 579 -21.80 6.83 -6.04
N ALA A 580 -21.04 7.35 -7.00
CA ALA A 580 -20.80 8.77 -7.19
C ALA A 580 -22.10 9.53 -7.51
N PHE A 581 -22.15 10.81 -7.11
CA PHE A 581 -23.07 11.76 -7.72
C PHE A 581 -22.51 12.15 -9.09
N GLU A 582 -23.26 11.92 -10.16
CA GLU A 582 -22.79 12.04 -11.54
C GLU A 582 -23.71 12.95 -12.35
N PHE A 583 -23.12 13.96 -12.97
CA PHE A 583 -23.82 14.92 -13.83
C PHE A 583 -22.95 15.32 -15.01
N THR A 584 -23.59 15.63 -16.13
CA THR A 584 -22.93 16.05 -17.37
C THR A 584 -23.11 17.55 -17.57
N ILE A 585 -22.04 18.22 -17.98
CA ILE A 585 -21.99 19.64 -18.31
C ILE A 585 -21.60 19.84 -19.78
N ASP A 586 -21.93 21.00 -20.34
CA ASP A 586 -21.31 21.57 -21.54
C ASP A 586 -20.76 22.95 -21.19
N THR A 587 -19.43 23.11 -21.23
CA THR A 587 -18.77 24.35 -20.85
C THR A 587 -19.04 25.51 -21.81
N ALA A 588 -19.50 25.23 -23.04
CA ALA A 588 -19.79 26.26 -24.05
C ALA A 588 -20.99 27.14 -23.68
N ASN A 589 -21.90 26.64 -22.84
CA ASN A 589 -23.14 27.32 -22.46
C ASN A 589 -22.88 28.39 -21.38
N VAL A 590 -22.53 29.59 -21.84
CA VAL A 590 -22.18 30.74 -20.98
C VAL A 590 -23.25 31.83 -20.95
N GLU A 591 -23.30 32.57 -19.85
CA GLU A 591 -24.17 33.74 -19.67
C GLU A 591 -23.48 34.83 -18.85
N ALA A 592 -24.17 35.95 -18.62
CA ALA A 592 -23.64 37.06 -17.82
C ALA A 592 -23.43 36.61 -16.36
N GLY A 593 -22.18 36.33 -16.00
CA GLY A 593 -21.79 35.88 -14.66
C GLY A 593 -21.35 34.41 -14.58
N SER A 594 -21.47 33.61 -15.64
CA SER A 594 -20.92 32.25 -15.63
C SER A 594 -19.38 32.26 -15.63
N SER A 595 -18.75 31.14 -15.28
CA SER A 595 -17.31 30.96 -15.51
C SER A 595 -17.01 30.89 -17.03
N ALA A 596 -15.73 30.95 -17.42
CA ALA A 596 -15.35 30.99 -18.83
C ALA A 596 -15.86 29.76 -19.63
N SER A 597 -15.86 29.85 -20.96
CA SER A 597 -16.40 28.80 -21.84
C SER A 597 -15.58 27.48 -21.83
N ASN A 598 -14.42 27.45 -21.18
CA ASN A 598 -13.62 26.26 -20.93
C ASN A 598 -13.47 25.98 -19.42
N GLN A 599 -14.35 26.53 -18.58
CA GLN A 599 -14.34 26.36 -17.13
C GLN A 599 -15.68 25.85 -16.63
N TYR A 600 -15.64 25.22 -15.45
CA TYR A 600 -16.82 24.92 -14.67
C TYR A 600 -16.53 25.08 -13.18
N SER A 601 -17.35 25.88 -12.52
CA SER A 601 -17.38 26.05 -11.06
C SER A 601 -18.43 25.11 -10.47
N LEU A 602 -18.06 24.37 -9.44
CA LEU A 602 -19.00 23.50 -8.73
C LEU A 602 -20.13 24.34 -8.09
N PRO A 603 -21.36 23.80 -8.03
CA PRO A 603 -22.55 24.50 -7.54
C PRO A 603 -22.60 24.56 -5.99
N LEU A 604 -21.51 25.01 -5.36
CA LEU A 604 -21.31 24.99 -3.91
C LEU A 604 -21.83 26.26 -3.26
N MET A 605 -22.46 26.12 -2.10
CA MET A 605 -22.97 27.22 -1.31
C MET A 605 -21.99 27.65 -0.23
N SER A 606 -21.94 28.95 0.05
CA SER A 606 -21.13 29.54 1.12
C SER A 606 -21.43 29.05 2.55
N THR A 607 -22.53 28.31 2.74
CA THR A 607 -23.00 27.78 4.02
C THR A 607 -22.86 26.26 4.16
N GLY A 608 -22.37 25.56 3.14
CA GLY A 608 -22.17 24.11 3.17
C GLY A 608 -20.86 23.70 3.85
N THR A 609 -20.79 22.42 4.23
CA THR A 609 -19.56 21.77 4.71
C THR A 609 -19.18 20.68 3.71
N TYR A 610 -17.93 20.68 3.26
CA TYR A 610 -17.48 19.83 2.16
C TYR A 610 -16.33 18.93 2.58
N ASN A 611 -16.36 17.69 2.12
CA ASN A 611 -15.22 16.77 2.10
C ASN A 611 -15.53 15.70 1.03
N PHE A 612 -15.13 15.97 -0.21
CA PHE A 612 -15.33 15.06 -1.33
C PHE A 612 -14.24 15.24 -2.37
N TYR A 613 -14.03 14.22 -3.21
CA TYR A 613 -13.10 14.25 -4.33
C TYR A 613 -13.88 14.43 -5.64
N VAL A 614 -13.26 15.07 -6.64
CA VAL A 614 -13.88 15.30 -7.96
C VAL A 614 -13.10 14.57 -9.05
N ASN A 615 -13.82 13.89 -9.94
CA ASN A 615 -13.35 13.54 -11.27
C ASN A 615 -14.03 14.50 -12.27
N TRP A 616 -13.23 15.25 -13.01
CA TRP A 616 -13.74 16.31 -13.90
C TRP A 616 -14.16 15.82 -15.29
N GLY A 617 -13.91 14.54 -15.61
CA GLY A 617 -14.30 13.91 -16.87
C GLY A 617 -13.32 14.12 -18.04
N ASP A 618 -12.19 14.79 -17.81
CA ASP A 618 -11.12 15.01 -18.81
C ASP A 618 -9.82 14.24 -18.52
N GLY A 619 -9.82 13.41 -17.47
CA GLY A 619 -8.65 12.68 -16.97
C GLY A 619 -8.01 13.30 -15.73
N THR A 620 -8.40 14.53 -15.36
CA THR A 620 -8.10 15.13 -14.05
C THR A 620 -9.03 14.55 -12.99
N ILE A 621 -8.44 13.91 -11.98
CA ILE A 621 -9.15 13.24 -10.87
C ILE A 621 -8.47 13.64 -9.56
N GLY A 622 -9.25 13.81 -8.50
CA GLY A 622 -8.76 13.81 -7.13
C GLY A 622 -8.67 15.17 -6.45
N ASP A 623 -9.21 16.24 -7.05
CA ASP A 623 -9.33 17.52 -6.37
C ASP A 623 -10.22 17.38 -5.13
N GLN A 624 -9.63 17.52 -3.94
CA GLN A 624 -10.34 17.40 -2.67
C GLN A 624 -10.99 18.74 -2.32
N ILE A 625 -12.32 18.76 -2.35
CA ILE A 625 -13.11 19.93 -2.00
C ILE A 625 -13.47 19.89 -0.52
N THR A 626 -12.89 20.84 0.23
CA THR A 626 -13.10 21.05 1.67
C THR A 626 -13.81 22.38 1.96
N SER A 627 -13.86 23.29 0.99
CA SER A 627 -14.53 24.59 1.08
C SER A 627 -15.14 25.01 -0.26
N TRP A 628 -16.16 25.88 -0.23
CA TRP A 628 -16.89 26.29 -1.44
C TRP A 628 -16.09 27.19 -2.39
N ASN A 629 -15.06 27.88 -1.90
CA ASN A 629 -14.33 28.94 -2.61
C ASN A 629 -12.82 28.69 -2.74
N GLN A 630 -12.34 27.48 -2.48
CA GLN A 630 -10.98 27.09 -2.84
C GLN A 630 -10.80 27.09 -4.37
N ALA A 631 -9.56 27.19 -4.84
CA ALA A 631 -9.27 27.31 -6.26
C ALA A 631 -9.75 26.07 -7.05
N GLU A 632 -9.60 24.90 -6.44
CA GLU A 632 -9.95 23.59 -7.01
C GLU A 632 -11.47 23.39 -7.10
N ALA A 633 -12.30 24.27 -6.53
CA ALA A 633 -13.75 24.24 -6.76
C ALA A 633 -14.13 24.74 -8.18
N THR A 634 -13.18 25.27 -8.96
CA THR A 634 -13.35 25.65 -10.36
C THR A 634 -12.28 25.03 -11.24
N HIS A 635 -12.68 24.13 -12.14
CA HIS A 635 -11.75 23.50 -13.08
C HIS A 635 -11.62 24.27 -14.39
N THR A 636 -10.46 24.13 -15.03
CA THR A 636 -10.16 24.74 -16.34
C THR A 636 -9.77 23.66 -17.34
N TYR A 637 -10.71 23.32 -18.22
CA TYR A 637 -10.53 22.36 -19.30
C TYR A 637 -9.63 22.93 -20.40
N ALA A 638 -8.83 22.05 -21.02
CA ALA A 638 -7.95 22.40 -22.15
C ALA A 638 -8.72 22.86 -23.39
N THR A 639 -9.98 22.43 -23.53
CA THR A 639 -10.90 22.77 -24.62
C THR A 639 -12.30 23.02 -24.07
N SER A 640 -13.11 23.83 -24.75
CA SER A 640 -14.55 23.87 -24.48
C SER A 640 -15.21 22.57 -24.95
N GLY A 641 -16.17 22.04 -24.19
CA GLY A 641 -16.92 20.85 -24.60
C GLY A 641 -17.79 20.24 -23.51
N THR A 642 -18.30 19.05 -23.80
CA THR A 642 -19.12 18.24 -22.90
C THR A 642 -18.26 17.36 -21.99
N TYR A 643 -18.51 17.38 -20.68
CA TYR A 643 -17.77 16.60 -19.68
C TYR A 643 -18.72 15.98 -18.66
N THR A 644 -18.45 14.74 -18.23
CA THR A 644 -19.18 14.06 -17.15
C THR A 644 -18.39 14.19 -15.86
N ILE A 645 -18.91 14.97 -14.91
CA ILE A 645 -18.31 15.19 -13.59
C ILE A 645 -18.87 14.15 -12.62
N GLN A 646 -17.98 13.57 -11.80
CA GLN A 646 -18.34 12.67 -10.72
C GLN A 646 -17.85 13.23 -9.38
N ILE A 647 -18.78 13.42 -8.45
CA ILE A 647 -18.49 13.79 -7.06
C ILE A 647 -18.45 12.52 -6.21
N LEU A 648 -17.31 12.31 -5.58
CA LEU A 648 -16.93 11.13 -4.80
C LEU A 648 -16.89 11.54 -3.32
N ALA A 649 -18.04 11.47 -2.65
CA ALA A 649 -18.16 11.86 -1.24
C ALA A 649 -17.49 10.84 -0.32
N THR A 650 -16.46 11.28 0.41
CA THR A 650 -15.78 10.45 1.42
C THR A 650 -16.54 10.52 2.75
N SER A 651 -16.58 9.41 3.50
CA SER A 651 -17.23 9.42 4.82
C SER A 651 -16.47 10.33 5.78
N LEU A 652 -17.16 11.26 6.42
CA LEU A 652 -16.63 11.91 7.61
C LEU A 652 -16.50 10.85 8.72
N SER A 653 -15.32 10.79 9.33
CA SER A 653 -14.86 9.82 10.35
C SER A 653 -15.99 9.16 11.17
N SER A 654 -16.04 7.82 11.15
CA SER A 654 -16.92 6.98 11.98
C SER A 654 -18.43 7.30 11.89
N GLY A 655 -19.07 6.81 10.83
CA GLY A 655 -20.53 6.53 10.84
C GLY A 655 -21.45 7.62 10.31
N THR A 656 -20.93 8.73 9.76
CA THR A 656 -21.74 9.68 8.98
C THR A 656 -21.40 9.52 7.50
N ALA A 657 -22.42 9.30 6.66
CA ALA A 657 -22.23 9.23 5.21
C ALA A 657 -21.60 10.52 4.68
N GLY A 658 -20.78 10.43 3.63
CA GLY A 658 -20.14 11.60 3.02
C GLY A 658 -21.20 12.61 2.57
N SER A 659 -21.23 13.77 3.23
CA SER A 659 -22.28 14.75 3.05
C SER A 659 -21.88 15.78 2.01
N LEU A 660 -22.59 15.79 0.89
CA LEU A 660 -22.50 16.83 -0.14
C LEU A 660 -23.43 17.99 0.27
N ASP A 661 -23.11 18.63 1.40
CA ASP A 661 -24.01 19.54 2.11
C ASP A 661 -24.15 20.88 1.37
N HIS A 662 -25.39 21.28 1.08
CA HIS A 662 -25.78 22.49 0.34
C HIS A 662 -25.14 22.64 -1.06
N ILE A 663 -25.79 22.06 -2.06
CA ILE A 663 -25.58 22.36 -3.48
C ILE A 663 -26.72 23.22 -4.03
N SER A 664 -26.39 24.21 -4.86
CA SER A 664 -27.35 25.05 -5.59
C SER A 664 -26.73 25.56 -6.89
N TRP A 665 -27.37 25.29 -8.02
CA TRP A 665 -26.99 25.89 -9.31
C TRP A 665 -27.53 27.31 -9.45
N ALA A 666 -28.63 27.66 -8.77
CA ALA A 666 -29.24 28.98 -8.89
C ALA A 666 -28.57 30.07 -8.03
N SER A 667 -27.93 29.72 -6.91
CA SER A 667 -27.35 30.71 -5.99
C SER A 667 -26.30 30.16 -5.02
N GLN A 668 -25.14 30.83 -4.94
CA GLN A 668 -24.09 30.55 -3.94
C GLN A 668 -24.47 30.92 -2.49
N ASP A 669 -25.48 31.77 -2.28
CA ASP A 669 -26.01 32.08 -0.94
C ASP A 669 -27.34 31.37 -0.64
N GLY A 670 -27.99 30.77 -1.65
CA GLY A 670 -29.27 30.07 -1.53
C GLY A 670 -30.49 30.97 -1.42
N THR A 671 -30.34 32.27 -1.64
CA THR A 671 -31.36 33.30 -1.46
C THR A 671 -31.43 34.34 -2.59
N THR A 672 -30.37 34.49 -3.40
CA THR A 672 -30.32 35.48 -4.50
C THR A 672 -29.94 34.86 -5.85
N LEU A 673 -30.78 35.08 -6.88
CA LEU A 673 -30.56 34.60 -8.27
C LEU A 673 -29.46 35.37 -9.04
N SER A 674 -28.80 36.34 -8.42
CA SER A 674 -27.87 37.28 -9.06
C SER A 674 -26.39 36.92 -8.95
N ALA A 675 -26.06 35.78 -8.34
CA ALA A 675 -24.68 35.32 -8.20
C ALA A 675 -24.12 34.75 -9.50
N ALA A 676 -22.79 34.86 -9.66
CA ALA A 676 -22.04 34.19 -10.71
C ALA A 676 -22.17 32.66 -10.57
N ASN A 677 -22.81 31.98 -11.53
CA ASN A 677 -22.99 30.53 -11.50
C ASN A 677 -23.05 29.93 -12.92
N ASP A 678 -22.88 28.60 -12.99
CA ASP A 678 -22.77 27.83 -14.24
C ASP A 678 -24.05 27.02 -14.55
N ARG A 679 -25.23 27.52 -14.17
CA ARG A 679 -26.52 26.80 -14.29
C ARG A 679 -26.93 26.42 -15.72
N LEU A 680 -26.53 27.18 -16.74
CA LEU A 680 -26.79 26.80 -18.14
C LEU A 680 -25.85 25.71 -18.64
N LYS A 681 -24.74 25.43 -17.94
CA LYS A 681 -23.78 24.40 -18.32
C LYS A 681 -24.27 23.00 -17.97
N VAL A 682 -25.00 22.79 -16.87
CA VAL A 682 -25.51 21.46 -16.53
C VAL A 682 -26.56 20.98 -17.55
N GLN A 683 -26.34 19.77 -18.09
CA GLN A 683 -27.14 19.16 -19.15
C GLN A 683 -27.94 17.94 -18.66
N ASP A 684 -27.36 17.09 -17.81
CA ASP A 684 -28.04 15.89 -17.31
C ASP A 684 -27.52 15.48 -15.94
N ILE A 685 -28.39 14.85 -15.14
CA ILE A 685 -28.03 14.15 -13.91
C ILE A 685 -28.33 12.65 -14.09
N SER A 686 -27.27 11.86 -14.26
CA SER A 686 -27.31 10.44 -14.58
C SER A 686 -27.27 9.53 -13.34
N LYS A 687 -26.75 10.01 -12.20
CA LYS A 687 -26.73 9.27 -10.92
C LYS A 687 -26.79 10.23 -9.73
N TRP A 688 -27.66 9.97 -8.75
CA TRP A 688 -27.70 10.76 -7.50
C TRP A 688 -26.64 10.34 -6.47
N GLY A 689 -26.12 9.11 -6.56
CA GLY A 689 -25.11 8.59 -5.64
C GLY A 689 -25.61 8.43 -4.19
N SER A 690 -24.68 8.32 -3.23
CA SER A 690 -25.01 8.36 -1.80
C SER A 690 -25.08 9.77 -1.21
N ALA A 691 -24.86 10.80 -2.02
CA ALA A 691 -24.79 12.18 -1.59
C ALA A 691 -26.12 12.62 -0.95
N ILE A 692 -26.06 13.12 0.29
CA ILE A 692 -27.22 13.78 0.91
C ILE A 692 -27.30 15.20 0.34
N ILE A 693 -28.32 15.47 -0.46
CA ILE A 693 -28.53 16.78 -1.05
C ILE A 693 -29.46 17.60 -0.16
N TYR A 694 -28.92 18.67 0.41
CA TYR A 694 -29.69 19.65 1.17
C TYR A 694 -30.19 20.73 0.21
N LEU A 695 -31.40 20.52 -0.33
CA LEU A 695 -32.07 21.52 -1.14
C LEU A 695 -32.54 22.68 -0.25
N ASN A 696 -32.01 23.87 -0.49
CA ASN A 696 -32.65 25.13 -0.09
C ASN A 696 -33.72 25.50 -1.15
N GLU A 697 -34.29 26.70 -1.06
CA GLU A 697 -35.14 27.20 -2.15
C GLU A 697 -34.33 27.35 -3.45
N TYR A 698 -35.00 27.22 -4.60
CA TYR A 698 -34.44 27.51 -5.94
C TYR A 698 -33.34 26.60 -6.54
N VAL A 699 -33.00 25.43 -6.00
CA VAL A 699 -31.76 24.69 -6.41
C VAL A 699 -31.49 24.53 -7.92
N PHE A 700 -32.50 24.22 -8.74
CA PHE A 700 -32.36 24.09 -10.21
C PHE A 700 -33.02 25.26 -10.98
N THR A 701 -33.38 26.35 -10.31
CA THR A 701 -34.03 27.50 -10.96
C THR A 701 -33.16 28.08 -12.08
N ASN A 702 -33.75 28.25 -13.27
CA ASN A 702 -33.10 28.65 -14.52
C ASN A 702 -32.01 27.67 -15.04
N CYS A 703 -32.01 26.42 -14.61
CA CYS A 703 -31.25 25.36 -15.28
C CYS A 703 -31.99 24.91 -16.56
N GLU A 704 -32.07 25.80 -17.56
CA GLU A 704 -32.88 25.61 -18.78
C GLU A 704 -32.49 24.34 -19.58
N ASN A 705 -31.22 23.96 -19.54
CA ASN A 705 -30.67 22.79 -20.23
C ASN A 705 -30.72 21.48 -19.42
N LEU A 706 -31.15 21.52 -18.14
CA LEU A 706 -31.11 20.37 -17.26
C LEU A 706 -32.14 19.30 -17.65
N ASN A 707 -31.65 18.08 -17.87
CA ASN A 707 -32.41 16.85 -17.81
C ASN A 707 -32.01 16.00 -16.58
N ILE A 708 -32.80 14.96 -16.28
CA ILE A 708 -32.50 13.97 -15.25
C ILE A 708 -32.81 12.58 -15.82
N THR A 709 -31.84 11.93 -16.46
CA THR A 709 -32.04 10.60 -17.06
C THR A 709 -32.19 9.47 -16.04
N THR A 710 -31.78 9.69 -14.79
CA THR A 710 -31.85 8.66 -13.73
C THR A 710 -33.24 8.52 -13.12
N THR A 711 -33.67 7.27 -12.88
CA THR A 711 -34.91 6.94 -12.15
C THR A 711 -34.69 6.84 -10.64
N SER A 712 -33.43 6.90 -10.18
CA SER A 712 -33.10 7.00 -8.76
C SER A 712 -33.50 8.37 -8.21
N SER A 713 -33.75 8.46 -6.89
CA SER A 713 -33.95 9.74 -6.20
C SER A 713 -32.77 10.04 -5.26
N PRO A 714 -32.44 11.33 -5.07
CA PRO A 714 -31.44 11.73 -4.09
C PRO A 714 -31.94 11.50 -2.67
N THR A 715 -30.99 11.29 -1.76
CA THR A 715 -31.25 11.32 -0.32
C THR A 715 -31.36 12.77 0.10
N PHE A 716 -32.49 13.18 0.67
CA PHE A 716 -32.67 14.55 1.15
C PHE A 716 -32.41 14.67 2.66
N GLY A 717 -31.73 15.74 3.06
CA GLY A 717 -31.54 16.09 4.47
C GLY A 717 -32.82 16.58 5.16
N SER A 718 -32.77 16.70 6.49
CA SER A 718 -33.93 17.02 7.35
C SER A 718 -34.46 18.46 7.28
N LYS A 719 -33.96 19.29 6.36
CA LYS A 719 -34.41 20.68 6.17
C LYS A 719 -35.59 20.72 5.19
N VAL A 720 -36.70 21.30 5.65
CA VAL A 720 -38.03 21.21 5.04
C VAL A 720 -38.53 22.62 4.74
N LEU A 721 -38.39 23.04 3.48
CA LEU A 721 -39.19 24.04 2.74
C LEU A 721 -38.62 24.12 1.31
N ARG A 722 -39.48 24.08 0.28
CA ARG A 722 -39.05 23.99 -1.12
C ARG A 722 -39.97 24.84 -2.01
N THR A 723 -39.41 25.91 -2.56
CA THR A 723 -40.10 26.83 -3.48
C THR A 723 -39.33 26.85 -4.80
N SER A 724 -40.05 26.89 -5.94
CA SER A 724 -39.46 27.09 -7.28
C SER A 724 -38.32 26.14 -7.69
N VAL A 725 -38.27 24.91 -7.16
CA VAL A 725 -37.12 23.98 -7.33
C VAL A 725 -36.74 23.80 -8.81
N PHE A 726 -37.72 23.68 -9.70
CA PHE A 726 -37.55 23.55 -11.14
C PHE A 726 -38.24 24.71 -11.89
N GLU A 727 -38.15 25.94 -11.37
CA GLU A 727 -38.57 27.13 -12.12
C GLU A 727 -37.69 27.32 -13.37
N ASN A 728 -38.30 27.44 -14.55
CA ASN A 728 -37.59 27.68 -15.83
C ASN A 728 -36.54 26.60 -16.19
N CYS A 729 -36.92 25.31 -16.13
CA CYS A 729 -36.13 24.13 -16.52
C CYS A 729 -36.67 23.51 -17.83
N ASP A 730 -36.56 24.26 -18.93
CA ASP A 730 -37.29 23.98 -20.18
C ASP A 730 -36.94 22.67 -20.92
N ASN A 731 -35.85 21.98 -20.59
CA ASN A 731 -35.50 20.66 -21.16
C ASN A 731 -35.73 19.47 -20.20
N LEU A 732 -36.28 19.72 -19.01
CA LEU A 732 -36.50 18.67 -18.00
C LEU A 732 -37.53 17.64 -18.47
N SER A 733 -37.10 16.39 -18.69
CA SER A 733 -37.92 15.33 -19.32
C SER A 733 -37.78 13.92 -18.72
N GLY A 734 -37.04 13.79 -17.62
CA GLY A 734 -36.78 12.53 -16.90
C GLY A 734 -37.98 11.80 -16.28
N ASP A 735 -37.73 10.71 -15.57
CA ASP A 735 -38.72 10.06 -14.70
C ASP A 735 -38.41 10.34 -13.23
N LEU A 736 -39.15 11.27 -12.62
CA LEU A 736 -38.99 11.69 -11.23
C LEU A 736 -39.98 10.97 -10.30
N SER A 737 -40.58 9.86 -10.73
CA SER A 737 -41.48 9.02 -9.92
C SER A 737 -40.86 8.45 -8.64
N GLY A 738 -39.53 8.36 -8.55
CA GLY A 738 -38.81 7.98 -7.33
C GLY A 738 -38.72 9.06 -6.25
N TRP A 739 -39.11 10.31 -6.56
CA TRP A 739 -39.03 11.46 -5.64
C TRP A 739 -40.31 11.55 -4.79
N GLY A 740 -40.19 11.96 -3.52
CA GLY A 740 -41.35 12.13 -2.62
C GLY A 740 -41.69 10.95 -1.70
N THR A 741 -40.83 9.93 -1.61
CA THR A 741 -41.02 8.80 -0.66
C THR A 741 -40.73 9.21 0.79
N VAL A 742 -40.99 8.32 1.78
CA VAL A 742 -40.64 8.55 3.21
C VAL A 742 -39.18 9.01 3.39
N ALA A 743 -38.28 8.44 2.60
CA ALA A 743 -36.84 8.70 2.65
C ALA A 743 -36.42 9.97 1.87
N SER A 744 -37.34 10.57 1.11
CA SER A 744 -37.07 11.66 0.17
C SER A 744 -38.29 12.61 0.01
N PRO A 745 -38.86 13.16 1.10
CA PRO A 745 -40.13 13.91 1.04
C PRO A 745 -39.97 15.32 0.44
N ILE A 746 -40.97 15.75 -0.34
CA ILE A 746 -41.10 17.13 -0.86
C ILE A 746 -42.26 17.82 -0.15
N THR A 747 -41.90 18.80 0.67
CA THR A 747 -42.77 19.42 1.68
C THR A 747 -43.08 20.90 1.40
N GLY A 748 -42.60 21.42 0.27
CA GLY A 748 -43.01 22.68 -0.33
C GLY A 748 -43.19 22.47 -1.82
N GLN A 749 -44.27 23.02 -2.38
CA GLN A 749 -44.68 22.83 -3.77
C GLN A 749 -45.03 24.16 -4.46
N ALA A 750 -44.79 25.27 -3.76
CA ALA A 750 -45.07 26.60 -4.28
C ALA A 750 -44.16 26.89 -5.49
N GLY A 751 -44.77 27.16 -6.65
CA GLY A 751 -44.02 27.42 -7.89
C GLY A 751 -43.16 26.26 -8.40
N LEU A 752 -43.39 25.02 -7.97
CA LEU A 752 -42.47 23.88 -8.19
C LEU A 752 -41.97 23.74 -9.65
N PHE A 753 -42.85 23.96 -10.62
CA PHE A 753 -42.59 23.98 -12.07
C PHE A 753 -42.97 25.31 -12.74
N TYR A 754 -42.83 26.41 -12.03
CA TYR A 754 -43.15 27.75 -12.51
C TYR A 754 -42.46 28.07 -13.86
N LYS A 755 -43.24 28.58 -14.82
CA LYS A 755 -42.82 29.01 -16.18
C LYS A 755 -42.24 27.96 -17.15
N ASN A 756 -42.16 26.66 -16.81
CA ASN A 756 -41.61 25.66 -17.73
C ASN A 756 -42.33 25.62 -19.09
N SER A 757 -41.62 25.91 -20.18
CA SER A 757 -42.18 25.95 -21.53
C SER A 757 -42.23 24.58 -22.23
N ALA A 758 -41.52 23.58 -21.68
CA ALA A 758 -41.40 22.21 -22.19
C ALA A 758 -42.77 21.57 -22.51
N SER A 759 -42.84 20.84 -23.63
CA SER A 759 -43.95 19.89 -23.90
C SER A 759 -43.66 18.49 -23.34
N SER A 760 -42.39 18.14 -23.20
CA SER A 760 -41.90 16.88 -22.62
C SER A 760 -41.50 17.08 -21.16
N ASN A 761 -42.42 17.52 -20.32
CA ASN A 761 -42.19 17.59 -18.87
C ASN A 761 -41.90 16.19 -18.30
N PRO A 762 -41.19 16.05 -17.17
CA PRO A 762 -40.82 14.74 -16.65
C PRO A 762 -42.03 14.02 -16.03
N ASN A 763 -41.95 12.69 -15.92
CA ASN A 763 -42.99 11.90 -15.27
C ASN A 763 -42.96 12.09 -13.74
N PHE A 764 -44.13 12.27 -13.11
CA PHE A 764 -44.24 12.53 -11.67
C PHE A 764 -45.19 11.57 -10.98
N ASN A 765 -44.71 10.86 -9.96
CA ASN A 765 -45.53 9.99 -9.13
C ASN A 765 -45.35 10.36 -7.64
N PHE A 766 -45.66 11.60 -7.28
CA PHE A 766 -45.59 12.04 -5.89
C PHE A 766 -46.68 11.35 -5.06
N VAL A 767 -46.31 10.29 -4.34
CA VAL A 767 -47.05 9.80 -3.19
C VAL A 767 -46.84 10.81 -2.06
N LEU A 768 -47.66 11.87 -2.07
CA LEU A 768 -47.56 13.01 -1.18
C LEU A 768 -47.71 12.60 0.29
N GLN A 769 -46.57 12.39 0.97
CA GLN A 769 -46.56 11.97 2.36
C GLN A 769 -46.89 13.11 3.32
N HIS A 770 -48.18 13.23 3.63
CA HIS A 770 -48.74 13.80 4.87
C HIS A 770 -47.93 14.95 5.52
N ASN A 771 -47.80 16.08 4.83
CA ASN A 771 -47.73 17.37 5.52
C ASN A 771 -48.31 18.52 4.68
N SER A 772 -48.83 19.49 5.41
CA SER A 772 -49.69 20.56 4.93
C SER A 772 -48.90 21.69 4.25
N ALA A 773 -48.70 21.59 2.93
CA ALA A 773 -48.22 22.68 2.08
C ALA A 773 -49.00 22.72 0.76
N SER A 774 -49.38 23.92 0.32
CA SER A 774 -50.34 24.13 -0.77
C SER A 774 -49.69 24.10 -2.16
N LEU A 775 -50.45 23.63 -3.15
CA LEU A 775 -50.10 23.62 -4.59
C LEU A 775 -50.12 25.01 -5.26
N ILE A 776 -49.91 26.10 -4.51
CA ILE A 776 -49.92 27.47 -5.02
C ILE A 776 -48.92 27.60 -6.18
N GLN A 777 -49.41 28.06 -7.33
CA GLN A 777 -48.60 28.31 -8.53
C GLN A 777 -47.76 27.12 -9.05
N ALA A 778 -48.01 25.88 -8.61
CA ALA A 778 -47.15 24.72 -8.87
C ALA A 778 -46.80 24.51 -10.35
N PHE A 779 -47.74 24.78 -11.27
CA PHE A 779 -47.59 24.73 -12.73
C PHE A 779 -48.00 26.06 -13.39
N ASN A 780 -47.73 27.19 -12.72
CA ASN A 780 -48.10 28.50 -13.23
C ASN A 780 -47.24 28.88 -14.45
N ASN A 781 -47.88 29.26 -15.56
CA ASN A 781 -47.29 29.51 -16.87
C ASN A 781 -46.50 28.31 -17.44
N SER A 782 -46.76 27.08 -16.97
CA SER A 782 -46.13 25.87 -17.53
C SER A 782 -46.83 25.47 -18.85
N THR A 783 -46.59 26.21 -19.92
CA THR A 783 -47.47 26.26 -21.09
C THR A 783 -47.67 24.93 -21.82
N GLY A 784 -46.64 24.08 -21.85
CA GLY A 784 -46.67 22.73 -22.43
C GLY A 784 -46.99 21.60 -21.44
N PHE A 785 -47.29 21.90 -20.18
CA PHE A 785 -47.55 20.88 -19.15
C PHE A 785 -48.86 20.11 -19.40
N ASN A 786 -48.75 18.78 -19.52
CA ASN A 786 -49.91 17.89 -19.71
C ASN A 786 -49.62 16.44 -19.24
N ASN A 787 -48.91 16.25 -18.12
CA ASN A 787 -48.57 14.91 -17.60
C ASN A 787 -49.61 14.39 -16.59
N PRO A 788 -49.84 13.05 -16.49
CA PRO A 788 -50.85 12.48 -15.60
C PRO A 788 -50.66 12.86 -14.13
N LEU A 789 -51.75 13.23 -13.45
CA LEU A 789 -51.77 13.64 -12.03
C LEU A 789 -52.73 12.80 -11.16
N ASN A 790 -53.27 11.72 -11.72
CA ASN A 790 -54.32 10.90 -11.11
C ASN A 790 -53.86 10.12 -9.86
N ASN A 791 -52.54 10.01 -9.62
CA ASN A 791 -51.97 9.34 -8.44
C ASN A 791 -51.64 10.29 -7.27
N TRP A 792 -51.87 11.60 -7.41
CA TRP A 792 -51.48 12.60 -6.40
C TRP A 792 -52.51 12.67 -5.26
N ASP A 793 -52.06 12.51 -4.01
CA ASP A 793 -52.89 12.74 -2.81
C ASP A 793 -52.89 14.24 -2.43
N VAL A 794 -53.96 14.93 -2.80
CA VAL A 794 -54.14 16.36 -2.50
C VAL A 794 -55.06 16.63 -1.30
N SER A 795 -55.46 15.60 -0.54
CA SER A 795 -56.44 15.69 0.56
C SER A 795 -56.07 16.67 1.68
N SER A 796 -54.77 16.90 1.88
CA SER A 796 -54.22 17.83 2.89
C SER A 796 -53.96 19.26 2.38
N SER A 797 -54.27 19.55 1.10
CA SER A 797 -54.05 20.86 0.50
C SER A 797 -55.09 21.89 0.97
N SER A 798 -54.62 23.00 1.54
CA SER A 798 -55.47 24.10 2.00
C SER A 798 -56.01 25.00 0.87
N GLY A 799 -55.50 24.84 -0.36
CA GLY A 799 -55.93 25.61 -1.54
C GLY A 799 -55.06 25.35 -2.78
N PHE A 800 -55.57 25.78 -3.94
CA PHE A 800 -54.97 25.55 -5.26
C PHE A 800 -54.85 26.86 -6.06
N THR A 801 -54.43 27.94 -5.39
CA THR A 801 -54.39 29.27 -6.01
C THR A 801 -53.36 29.30 -7.15
N SER A 802 -53.85 29.60 -8.36
CA SER A 802 -53.07 29.72 -9.59
C SER A 802 -52.28 28.46 -10.00
N SER A 803 -52.64 27.27 -9.49
CA SER A 803 -51.87 26.03 -9.67
C SER A 803 -51.61 25.64 -11.13
N PHE A 804 -52.57 25.86 -12.04
CA PHE A 804 -52.46 25.60 -13.48
C PHE A 804 -52.72 26.88 -14.31
N SER A 805 -52.61 28.06 -13.70
CA SER A 805 -52.84 29.33 -14.39
C SER A 805 -51.79 29.51 -15.50
N GLY A 806 -52.22 29.56 -16.76
CA GLY A 806 -51.34 29.65 -17.93
C GLY A 806 -50.81 28.31 -18.44
N ALA A 807 -51.18 27.17 -17.84
CA ALA A 807 -50.84 25.83 -18.33
C ALA A 807 -51.72 25.48 -19.55
N SER A 808 -51.45 26.12 -20.69
CA SER A 808 -52.33 26.13 -21.87
C SER A 808 -52.64 24.75 -22.45
N ALA A 809 -51.71 23.79 -22.32
CA ALA A 809 -51.86 22.42 -22.82
C ALA A 809 -52.54 21.46 -21.82
N PHE A 810 -52.76 21.87 -20.56
CA PHE A 810 -53.17 20.97 -19.49
C PHE A 810 -54.62 20.50 -19.64
N ASN A 811 -54.80 19.18 -19.73
CA ASN A 811 -56.10 18.51 -19.80
C ASN A 811 -56.02 17.06 -19.28
N GLN A 812 -55.31 16.81 -18.17
CA GLN A 812 -55.16 15.47 -17.58
C GLN A 812 -56.18 15.20 -16.48
N ASP A 813 -56.55 13.92 -16.33
CA ASP A 813 -57.56 13.47 -15.37
C ASP A 813 -57.14 13.76 -13.92
N ILE A 814 -57.99 14.53 -13.24
CA ILE A 814 -57.89 14.95 -11.84
C ILE A 814 -59.25 14.74 -11.12
N SER A 815 -60.14 13.92 -11.70
CA SER A 815 -61.47 13.63 -11.16
C SER A 815 -61.41 12.98 -9.77
N GLY A 816 -60.39 12.15 -9.52
CA GLY A 816 -60.16 11.44 -8.25
C GLY A 816 -59.52 12.24 -7.12
N TRP A 817 -59.26 13.54 -7.30
CA TRP A 817 -58.64 14.40 -6.27
C TRP A 817 -59.61 14.70 -5.10
N ASP A 818 -59.22 14.34 -3.87
CA ASP A 818 -59.93 14.78 -2.67
C ASP A 818 -59.64 16.26 -2.40
N THR A 819 -60.62 17.09 -2.73
CA THR A 819 -60.58 18.55 -2.62
C THR A 819 -61.21 19.08 -1.33
N GLY A 820 -61.69 18.19 -0.44
CA GLY A 820 -62.47 18.58 0.75
C GLY A 820 -61.71 19.45 1.78
N GLY A 821 -60.38 19.39 1.80
CA GLY A 821 -59.53 20.24 2.65
C GLY A 821 -59.34 21.68 2.16
N ALA A 822 -59.74 22.00 0.93
CA ALA A 822 -59.40 23.26 0.29
C ALA A 822 -60.37 24.41 0.63
N SER A 823 -59.81 25.60 0.86
CA SER A 823 -60.55 26.83 1.17
C SER A 823 -60.68 27.80 -0.01
N ALA A 824 -59.84 27.66 -1.04
CA ALA A 824 -59.74 28.60 -2.15
C ALA A 824 -59.17 27.98 -3.46
N PHE A 825 -59.80 28.34 -4.58
CA PHE A 825 -59.44 27.92 -5.95
C PHE A 825 -59.12 29.10 -6.89
N ASN A 826 -58.66 30.23 -6.33
CA ASN A 826 -58.42 31.46 -7.09
C ASN A 826 -57.54 31.21 -8.33
N ALA A 827 -58.01 31.58 -9.52
CA ALA A 827 -57.29 31.47 -10.78
C ALA A 827 -56.71 30.07 -11.09
N MET A 828 -57.20 28.98 -10.49
CA MET A 828 -56.59 27.64 -10.62
C MET A 828 -56.34 27.23 -12.07
N PHE A 829 -57.31 27.47 -12.96
CA PHE A 829 -57.26 27.16 -14.41
C PHE A 829 -57.35 28.44 -15.27
N PHE A 830 -56.90 29.59 -14.75
CA PHE A 830 -56.88 30.85 -15.50
C PHE A 830 -56.04 30.68 -16.79
N ASN A 831 -56.61 30.93 -17.96
CA ASN A 831 -56.02 30.68 -19.29
C ASN A 831 -55.51 29.23 -19.52
N ALA A 832 -56.01 28.22 -18.80
CA ALA A 832 -55.76 26.81 -19.12
C ALA A 832 -56.61 26.39 -20.34
N LEU A 833 -56.19 26.82 -21.53
CA LEU A 833 -57.00 26.79 -22.76
C LEU A 833 -57.58 25.40 -23.08
N ALA A 834 -56.77 24.35 -22.91
CA ALA A 834 -57.16 22.97 -23.21
C ALA A 834 -58.04 22.29 -22.15
N PHE A 835 -58.16 22.85 -20.95
CA PHE A 835 -58.73 22.15 -19.79
C PHE A 835 -60.24 21.93 -19.92
N ASN A 836 -60.66 20.66 -19.91
CA ASN A 836 -62.06 20.24 -19.97
C ASN A 836 -62.28 18.87 -19.32
N GLN A 837 -61.59 18.54 -18.22
CA GLN A 837 -61.75 17.27 -17.50
C GLN A 837 -62.90 17.30 -16.49
N ASP A 838 -63.58 16.15 -16.32
CA ASP A 838 -64.72 16.04 -15.42
C ASP A 838 -64.29 16.16 -13.96
N ILE A 839 -64.76 17.23 -13.32
CA ILE A 839 -64.53 17.59 -11.91
C ILE A 839 -65.85 17.67 -11.13
N SER A 840 -66.93 17.11 -11.67
CA SER A 840 -68.26 17.11 -11.03
C SER A 840 -68.27 16.43 -9.66
N GLY A 841 -67.37 15.47 -9.43
CA GLY A 841 -67.20 14.76 -8.16
C GLY A 841 -66.43 15.51 -7.05
N TRP A 842 -65.86 16.69 -7.33
CA TRP A 842 -65.07 17.45 -6.34
C TRP A 842 -65.91 17.95 -5.16
N ASN A 843 -65.32 17.91 -3.96
CA ASN A 843 -65.92 18.43 -2.74
C ASN A 843 -65.49 19.88 -2.50
N VAL A 844 -66.33 20.82 -2.90
CA VAL A 844 -66.07 22.26 -2.78
C VAL A 844 -66.83 22.94 -1.62
N ALA A 845 -67.40 22.15 -0.69
CA ALA A 845 -68.27 22.67 0.37
C ALA A 845 -67.59 23.69 1.30
N ASN A 846 -66.28 23.58 1.50
CA ASN A 846 -65.46 24.48 2.32
C ASN A 846 -64.87 25.67 1.54
N VAL A 847 -65.10 25.76 0.23
CA VAL A 847 -64.47 26.77 -0.63
C VAL A 847 -65.19 28.11 -0.50
N THR A 848 -64.40 29.15 -0.23
CA THR A 848 -64.90 30.53 -0.05
C THR A 848 -64.85 31.35 -1.33
N THR A 849 -64.04 30.96 -2.32
CA THR A 849 -63.82 31.72 -3.55
C THR A 849 -63.45 30.86 -4.77
N PHE A 850 -64.13 31.16 -5.89
CA PHE A 850 -63.82 30.70 -7.25
C PHE A 850 -63.35 31.87 -8.15
N SER A 851 -62.75 32.92 -7.55
CA SER A 851 -62.31 34.11 -8.29
C SER A 851 -61.42 33.72 -9.46
N GLN A 852 -61.83 34.04 -10.69
CA GLN A 852 -61.11 33.76 -11.94
C GLN A 852 -60.80 32.28 -12.22
N MET A 853 -61.41 31.32 -11.50
CA MET A 853 -61.01 29.91 -11.51
C MET A 853 -60.90 29.30 -12.91
N PHE A 854 -61.84 29.58 -13.81
CA PHE A 854 -61.87 29.12 -15.21
C PHE A 854 -61.84 30.29 -16.21
N GLN A 855 -61.37 31.47 -15.80
CA GLN A 855 -61.31 32.62 -16.70
C GLN A 855 -60.34 32.32 -17.85
N GLY A 856 -60.83 32.39 -19.10
CA GLY A 856 -60.05 32.04 -20.29
C GLY A 856 -59.83 30.54 -20.51
N ALA A 857 -60.42 29.64 -19.72
CA ALA A 857 -60.44 28.21 -20.01
C ALA A 857 -61.45 27.93 -21.15
N THR A 858 -61.04 28.20 -22.39
CA THR A 858 -61.94 28.34 -23.55
C THR A 858 -62.73 27.07 -23.90
N LEU A 859 -62.18 25.89 -23.60
CA LEU A 859 -62.82 24.59 -23.84
C LEU A 859 -63.63 24.04 -22.64
N PHE A 860 -63.55 24.64 -21.46
CA PHE A 860 -64.17 24.08 -20.25
C PHE A 860 -65.70 24.12 -20.31
N ASN A 861 -66.34 22.95 -20.20
CA ASN A 861 -67.79 22.80 -20.25
C ASN A 861 -68.31 21.59 -19.45
N GLN A 862 -67.75 21.33 -18.27
CA GLN A 862 -68.08 20.15 -17.45
C GLN A 862 -69.16 20.43 -16.37
N PRO A 863 -69.97 19.43 -15.97
CA PRO A 863 -71.21 19.64 -15.20
C PRO A 863 -70.98 19.93 -13.71
N VAL A 864 -70.50 21.14 -13.41
CA VAL A 864 -70.25 21.66 -12.05
C VAL A 864 -71.51 22.09 -11.28
N GLY A 865 -72.71 21.94 -11.86
CA GLY A 865 -73.98 22.37 -11.26
C GLY A 865 -74.41 21.60 -10.01
N ALA A 866 -73.82 20.43 -9.75
CA ALA A 866 -74.11 19.58 -8.58
C ALA A 866 -73.25 19.91 -7.34
N TRP A 867 -72.31 20.84 -7.46
CA TRP A 867 -71.42 21.22 -6.36
C TRP A 867 -72.15 21.90 -5.18
N THR A 868 -71.81 21.47 -3.96
CA THR A 868 -72.27 22.12 -2.72
C THR A 868 -71.46 23.39 -2.48
N THR A 869 -72.10 24.55 -2.56
CA THR A 869 -71.44 25.87 -2.60
C THR A 869 -71.76 26.76 -1.39
N THR A 870 -72.19 26.16 -0.27
CA THR A 870 -72.71 26.84 0.93
C THR A 870 -71.74 27.82 1.62
N SER A 871 -70.42 27.68 1.43
CA SER A 871 -69.40 28.59 1.99
C SER A 871 -68.92 29.67 1.01
N LEU A 872 -69.47 29.71 -0.20
CA LEU A 872 -68.98 30.53 -1.29
C LEU A 872 -69.36 32.01 -1.13
N THR A 873 -68.37 32.90 -1.23
CA THR A 873 -68.57 34.36 -1.10
C THR A 873 -68.18 35.15 -2.34
N ASN A 874 -67.31 34.60 -3.20
CA ASN A 874 -66.73 35.32 -4.33
C ASN A 874 -66.70 34.48 -5.63
N LEU A 875 -67.45 34.95 -6.62
CA LEU A 875 -67.63 34.46 -7.99
C LEU A 875 -67.05 35.42 -9.06
N PHE A 876 -66.17 36.34 -8.68
CA PHE A 876 -65.58 37.31 -9.59
C PHE A 876 -64.94 36.63 -10.82
N SER A 877 -65.44 36.96 -12.01
CA SER A 877 -64.92 36.49 -13.29
C SER A 877 -64.76 34.96 -13.45
N THR A 878 -65.44 34.12 -12.65
CA THR A 878 -65.18 32.65 -12.59
C THR A 878 -65.16 31.94 -13.95
N PHE A 879 -66.07 32.27 -14.87
CA PHE A 879 -66.16 31.72 -16.23
C PHE A 879 -65.99 32.80 -17.31
N ASN A 880 -65.30 33.90 -16.99
CA ASN A 880 -65.06 35.00 -17.92
C ASN A 880 -64.26 34.52 -19.14
N ASN A 881 -64.76 34.75 -20.37
CA ASN A 881 -64.21 34.19 -21.61
C ASN A 881 -64.08 32.65 -21.66
N ALA A 882 -64.79 31.90 -20.81
CA ALA A 882 -64.90 30.44 -20.92
C ALA A 882 -65.89 30.09 -22.05
N THR A 883 -65.43 30.20 -23.30
CA THR A 883 -66.29 30.26 -24.50
C THR A 883 -67.15 29.02 -24.75
N ALA A 884 -66.74 27.85 -24.26
CA ALA A 884 -67.53 26.61 -24.35
C ALA A 884 -68.53 26.43 -23.20
N PHE A 885 -68.39 27.17 -22.10
CA PHE A 885 -69.11 26.89 -20.85
C PHE A 885 -70.60 27.19 -20.95
N ASN A 886 -71.43 26.14 -20.93
CA ASN A 886 -72.88 26.23 -21.02
C ASN A 886 -73.57 25.20 -20.13
N GLN A 887 -73.34 25.30 -18.81
CA GLN A 887 -73.87 24.37 -17.82
C GLN A 887 -74.93 25.01 -16.91
N ASP A 888 -75.74 24.15 -16.30
CA ASP A 888 -76.82 24.54 -15.39
C ASP A 888 -76.26 24.84 -13.99
N LEU A 889 -76.42 26.07 -13.50
CA LEU A 889 -75.92 26.54 -12.20
C LEU A 889 -77.05 26.88 -11.20
N ALA A 890 -78.30 26.51 -11.51
CA ALA A 890 -79.47 26.90 -10.72
C ALA A 890 -79.43 26.42 -9.26
N ASN A 891 -78.70 25.33 -8.97
CA ASN A 891 -78.60 24.71 -7.65
C ASN A 891 -77.47 25.27 -6.76
N TRP A 892 -76.61 26.16 -7.28
CA TRP A 892 -75.55 26.78 -6.47
C TRP A 892 -76.14 27.68 -5.39
N ASP A 893 -75.66 27.57 -4.16
CA ASP A 893 -75.99 28.47 -3.06
C ASP A 893 -75.30 29.81 -3.30
N VAL A 894 -76.09 30.88 -3.35
CA VAL A 894 -75.61 32.26 -3.53
C VAL A 894 -76.00 33.17 -2.37
N SER A 895 -76.50 32.62 -1.26
CA SER A 895 -76.87 33.37 -0.06
C SER A 895 -75.69 34.10 0.59
N GLY A 896 -74.48 33.52 0.50
CA GLY A 896 -73.21 34.10 0.97
C GLY A 896 -72.46 34.96 -0.07
N VAL A 897 -72.87 34.97 -1.34
CA VAL A 897 -72.10 35.60 -2.42
C VAL A 897 -72.22 37.13 -2.36
N THR A 898 -71.09 37.80 -2.13
CA THR A 898 -70.98 39.27 -2.14
C THR A 898 -70.51 39.82 -3.48
N THR A 899 -69.76 39.04 -4.25
CA THR A 899 -69.13 39.48 -5.51
C THR A 899 -69.37 38.47 -6.63
N ALA A 900 -70.01 38.88 -7.73
CA ALA A 900 -70.24 38.04 -8.92
C ALA A 900 -69.96 38.78 -10.25
N SER A 901 -69.27 39.93 -10.17
CA SER A 901 -69.00 40.76 -11.35
C SER A 901 -68.21 40.01 -12.41
N ASN A 902 -68.63 40.15 -13.67
CA ASN A 902 -68.10 39.51 -14.86
C ASN A 902 -68.06 37.96 -14.86
N MET A 903 -68.74 37.29 -13.91
CA MET A 903 -68.72 35.83 -13.73
C MET A 903 -68.93 35.04 -15.02
N LEU A 904 -69.85 35.48 -15.88
CA LEU A 904 -70.26 34.79 -17.12
C LEU A 904 -70.04 35.65 -18.38
N THR A 905 -69.28 36.75 -18.30
CA THR A 905 -69.02 37.61 -19.47
C THR A 905 -68.27 36.83 -20.55
N ASN A 906 -68.79 36.85 -21.78
CA ASN A 906 -68.27 36.10 -22.93
C ASN A 906 -68.14 34.58 -22.71
N SER A 907 -68.92 33.99 -21.80
CA SER A 907 -69.03 32.53 -21.70
C SER A 907 -69.98 31.96 -22.77
N GLY A 908 -69.99 30.64 -22.91
CA GLY A 908 -70.91 29.91 -23.80
C GLY A 908 -72.37 29.83 -23.32
N ILE A 909 -72.72 30.49 -22.21
CA ILE A 909 -74.02 30.35 -21.55
C ILE A 909 -75.16 30.69 -22.50
N ASN A 910 -76.12 29.77 -22.67
CA ASN A 910 -77.28 29.97 -23.52
C ASN A 910 -78.51 30.47 -22.74
N ALA A 911 -79.51 30.97 -23.46
CA ALA A 911 -80.81 31.39 -22.93
C ALA A 911 -81.45 30.41 -21.94
N VAL A 912 -81.36 29.09 -22.20
CA VAL A 912 -82.00 28.07 -21.35
C VAL A 912 -81.34 27.98 -19.98
N ASN A 913 -80.01 27.94 -19.93
CA ASN A 913 -79.28 27.86 -18.68
C ASN A 913 -79.23 29.22 -17.95
N TRP A 914 -79.29 30.34 -18.68
CA TRP A 914 -79.49 31.68 -18.10
C TRP A 914 -80.84 31.81 -17.38
N ASP A 915 -81.95 31.45 -18.05
CA ASP A 915 -83.29 31.49 -17.45
C ASP A 915 -83.38 30.58 -16.21
N LYS A 916 -82.77 29.39 -16.25
CA LYS A 916 -82.70 28.48 -15.09
C LYS A 916 -81.90 29.06 -13.92
N LEU A 917 -80.73 29.63 -14.18
CA LEU A 917 -79.86 30.24 -13.17
C LEU A 917 -80.63 31.32 -12.41
N LEU A 918 -81.28 32.24 -13.13
CA LEU A 918 -82.12 33.28 -12.54
C LEU A 918 -83.22 32.69 -11.65
N ILE A 919 -83.96 31.69 -12.15
CA ILE A 919 -85.05 31.05 -11.40
C ILE A 919 -84.54 30.38 -10.11
N GLY A 920 -83.46 29.59 -10.19
CA GLY A 920 -82.91 28.87 -9.04
C GLY A 920 -82.39 29.79 -7.95
N TRP A 921 -81.63 30.82 -8.33
CA TRP A 921 -81.07 31.79 -7.38
C TRP A 921 -82.17 32.68 -6.77
N ALA A 922 -83.16 33.09 -7.56
CA ALA A 922 -84.32 33.82 -7.03
C ALA A 922 -85.18 32.99 -6.07
N ALA A 923 -85.19 31.65 -6.17
CA ALA A 923 -85.93 30.79 -5.26
C ALA A 923 -85.35 30.80 -3.82
N GLN A 924 -84.03 30.97 -3.67
CA GLN A 924 -83.33 31.07 -2.38
C GLN A 924 -83.75 32.32 -1.57
N GLY A 925 -84.23 33.37 -2.26
CA GLY A 925 -84.73 34.60 -1.66
C GLY A 925 -86.06 34.44 -0.91
N THR A 926 -86.06 33.78 0.25
CA THR A 926 -87.26 33.50 1.09
C THR A 926 -87.69 34.69 1.98
N GLY A 927 -86.84 35.71 2.14
CA GLY A 927 -87.13 36.91 2.92
C GLY A 927 -85.96 37.90 2.99
N ALA A 928 -86.16 39.05 3.63
CA ALA A 928 -85.09 40.03 3.82
C ALA A 928 -83.91 39.39 4.60
N GLY A 929 -82.70 39.49 4.03
CA GLY A 929 -81.49 38.89 4.58
C GLY A 929 -81.21 37.43 4.16
N SER A 930 -82.06 36.80 3.35
CA SER A 930 -81.81 35.43 2.81
C SER A 930 -80.87 35.39 1.59
N LEU A 931 -80.58 36.54 0.98
CA LEU A 931 -79.58 36.75 -0.06
C LEU A 931 -78.85 38.08 0.22
N GLN A 932 -77.59 38.20 -0.22
CA GLN A 932 -76.86 39.47 -0.17
C GLN A 932 -77.53 40.55 -1.02
N THR A 933 -77.32 41.82 -0.66
CA THR A 933 -77.87 42.97 -1.39
C THR A 933 -76.84 43.58 -2.33
N ASN A 934 -77.29 44.20 -3.43
CA ASN A 934 -76.46 44.91 -4.41
C ASN A 934 -75.39 44.05 -5.13
N VAL A 935 -75.58 42.72 -5.18
CA VAL A 935 -74.73 41.83 -5.99
C VAL A 935 -74.83 42.22 -7.46
N THR A 936 -73.69 42.29 -8.15
CA THR A 936 -73.62 42.66 -9.57
C THR A 936 -73.31 41.45 -10.45
N LEU A 937 -74.15 41.21 -11.46
CA LEU A 937 -73.92 40.30 -12.58
C LEU A 937 -73.81 41.14 -13.86
N SER A 938 -72.63 41.20 -14.46
CA SER A 938 -72.34 42.16 -15.54
C SER A 938 -72.01 41.50 -16.88
N ASN A 939 -72.42 42.17 -17.96
CA ASN A 939 -72.08 41.85 -19.35
C ASN A 939 -72.48 40.43 -19.77
N ILE A 940 -73.75 40.06 -19.57
CA ILE A 940 -74.32 38.77 -19.94
C ILE A 940 -74.91 38.84 -21.36
N ASN A 941 -74.40 38.02 -22.28
CA ASN A 941 -74.79 38.04 -23.70
C ASN A 941 -76.07 37.24 -24.01
N GLN A 942 -77.06 37.23 -23.09
CA GLN A 942 -78.34 36.51 -23.24
C GLN A 942 -79.53 37.40 -22.85
N LEU A 943 -80.72 37.06 -23.37
CA LEU A 943 -82.00 37.67 -22.98
C LEU A 943 -82.64 36.86 -21.85
N HIS A 944 -83.09 37.50 -20.77
CA HIS A 944 -83.88 36.84 -19.73
C HIS A 944 -85.36 36.68 -20.13
N GLY A 945 -85.97 35.59 -19.66
CA GLY A 945 -87.35 35.23 -19.98
C GLY A 945 -87.56 34.77 -21.43
N SER A 946 -86.48 34.46 -22.14
CA SER A 946 -86.51 34.13 -23.57
C SER A 946 -86.96 32.70 -23.85
N VAL A 947 -86.90 31.80 -22.85
CA VAL A 947 -87.48 30.45 -22.94
C VAL A 947 -88.45 30.13 -21.80
N ASN A 948 -88.42 30.87 -20.69
CA ASN A 948 -89.31 30.64 -19.55
C ASN A 948 -89.77 31.97 -18.91
N SER A 949 -91.09 32.24 -18.95
CA SER A 949 -91.67 33.45 -18.34
C SER A 949 -91.47 33.57 -16.82
N ALA A 950 -91.17 32.48 -16.13
CA ALA A 950 -90.78 32.52 -14.72
C ALA A 950 -89.42 33.21 -14.50
N ALA A 951 -88.52 33.23 -15.50
CA ALA A 951 -87.22 33.90 -15.39
C ALA A 951 -87.36 35.44 -15.37
N THR A 952 -88.37 36.02 -16.03
CA THR A 952 -88.69 37.45 -15.88
C THR A 952 -89.16 37.78 -14.46
N ALA A 953 -89.97 36.90 -13.84
CA ALA A 953 -90.37 37.06 -12.44
C ALA A 953 -89.18 36.92 -11.48
N ALA A 954 -88.26 35.99 -11.76
CA ALA A 954 -87.03 35.80 -11.01
C ALA A 954 -86.07 37.02 -11.12
N TYR A 955 -85.84 37.52 -12.33
CA TYR A 955 -85.08 38.74 -12.60
C TYR A 955 -85.65 39.94 -11.81
N ASN A 956 -86.96 40.17 -11.90
CA ASN A 956 -87.63 41.25 -11.16
C ASN A 956 -87.50 41.07 -9.64
N LYS A 957 -87.55 39.83 -9.13
CA LYS A 957 -87.38 39.54 -7.70
C LYS A 957 -85.96 39.88 -7.23
N LEU A 958 -84.92 39.54 -7.99
CA LEU A 958 -83.52 39.81 -7.64
C LEU A 958 -83.16 41.30 -7.75
N THR A 959 -83.66 41.98 -8.79
CA THR A 959 -83.33 43.40 -9.07
C THR A 959 -84.14 44.41 -8.24
N SER A 960 -85.22 44.00 -7.58
CA SER A 960 -86.03 44.86 -6.70
C SER A 960 -85.71 44.68 -5.22
N ALA A 961 -86.27 45.56 -4.38
CA ALA A 961 -86.13 45.48 -2.94
C ALA A 961 -86.77 44.18 -2.40
N PRO A 962 -86.13 43.47 -1.44
CA PRO A 962 -85.01 43.94 -0.62
C PRO A 962 -83.60 43.71 -1.21
N TYR A 963 -83.45 42.99 -2.32
CA TYR A 963 -82.14 42.49 -2.77
C TYR A 963 -81.38 43.50 -3.66
N ASN A 964 -82.07 44.23 -4.53
CA ASN A 964 -81.50 45.31 -5.37
C ASN A 964 -80.26 44.90 -6.18
N TRP A 965 -80.24 43.69 -6.75
CA TRP A 965 -79.13 43.23 -7.58
C TRP A 965 -79.02 44.04 -8.87
N ASN A 966 -77.78 44.24 -9.35
CA ASN A 966 -77.50 44.89 -10.62
C ASN A 966 -77.19 43.82 -11.68
N ILE A 967 -78.20 43.45 -12.47
CA ILE A 967 -78.08 42.44 -13.54
C ILE A 967 -78.05 43.15 -14.89
N VAL A 968 -76.91 43.08 -15.58
CA VAL A 968 -76.70 43.68 -16.91
C VAL A 968 -76.61 42.56 -17.95
N ASP A 969 -77.75 42.25 -18.55
CA ASP A 969 -77.89 41.31 -19.67
C ASP A 969 -78.42 42.02 -20.94
N LEU A 970 -78.82 41.28 -21.99
CA LEU A 970 -79.36 41.88 -23.22
C LEU A 970 -80.79 42.41 -23.07
N GLY A 971 -81.40 42.29 -21.88
CA GLY A 971 -82.76 42.70 -21.58
C GLY A 971 -83.80 41.57 -21.65
N ALA A 972 -85.07 41.95 -21.51
CA ALA A 972 -86.20 41.03 -21.54
C ALA A 972 -86.58 40.62 -22.97
N ALA A 973 -86.97 39.37 -23.17
CA ALA A 973 -87.60 38.95 -24.42
C ALA A 973 -88.94 39.68 -24.67
N PRO A 974 -89.29 40.05 -25.92
CA PRO A 974 -90.58 40.67 -26.23
C PRO A 974 -91.74 39.73 -25.87
N VAL A 975 -92.64 40.17 -24.99
CA VAL A 975 -93.77 39.37 -24.51
C VAL A 975 -94.86 39.28 -25.60
N GLY A 976 -94.65 38.41 -26.59
CA GLY A 976 -95.53 38.18 -27.73
C GLY A 976 -95.87 36.71 -27.86
N ASN A 977 -97.11 36.35 -27.51
CA ASN A 977 -97.61 34.97 -27.53
C ASN A 977 -97.75 34.46 -28.98
N LEU A 978 -96.68 33.87 -29.53
CA LEU A 978 -96.71 33.24 -30.86
C LEU A 978 -97.43 31.88 -30.79
N LEU A 979 -98.75 31.94 -30.58
CA LEU A 979 -99.64 30.83 -30.87
C LEU A 979 -99.44 30.42 -32.34
N LEU A 980 -98.87 29.24 -32.55
CA LEU A 980 -98.95 28.55 -33.83
C LEU A 980 -100.41 28.18 -34.08
N ASP A 981 -101.10 29.07 -34.80
CA ASP A 981 -102.39 28.75 -35.41
C ASP A 981 -102.18 27.55 -36.35
N THR A 982 -102.80 26.42 -35.99
CA THR A 982 -102.70 25.16 -36.75
C THR A 982 -103.72 25.09 -37.90
N SER A 983 -104.36 26.20 -38.25
CA SER A 983 -105.26 26.30 -39.41
C SER A 983 -104.63 27.04 -40.59
N TYR A 984 -103.85 26.33 -41.41
CA TYR A 984 -103.91 26.41 -42.89
C TYR A 984 -103.06 25.29 -43.51
N GLY A 985 -103.59 24.63 -44.54
CA GLY A 985 -103.02 23.39 -45.11
C GLY A 985 -101.97 23.59 -46.20
N SER A 986 -101.18 22.53 -46.42
CA SER A 986 -100.45 22.18 -47.65
C SER A 986 -100.07 23.32 -48.62
N GLY A 987 -98.83 23.81 -48.54
CA GLY A 987 -98.26 24.72 -49.55
C GLY A 987 -96.81 25.11 -49.24
N ALA A 988 -95.99 25.25 -50.28
CA ALA A 988 -94.56 25.50 -50.15
C ALA A 988 -94.25 26.98 -49.84
N GLU A 989 -94.44 27.44 -48.59
CA GLU A 989 -94.05 28.80 -48.18
C GLU A 989 -93.51 28.95 -46.75
N ALA A 990 -93.34 27.85 -45.99
CA ALA A 990 -92.77 27.88 -44.64
C ALA A 990 -91.28 28.27 -44.57
N ALA A 991 -90.57 28.33 -45.70
CA ALA A 991 -89.12 28.55 -45.76
C ALA A 991 -88.69 30.04 -45.73
N TYR A 992 -89.61 30.99 -45.88
CA TYR A 992 -89.23 32.41 -46.08
C TYR A 992 -89.18 33.23 -44.77
N SER A 993 -90.02 32.91 -43.78
CA SER A 993 -90.14 33.71 -42.54
C SER A 993 -89.03 33.46 -41.51
N VAL A 994 -88.36 32.29 -41.55
CA VAL A 994 -87.25 31.96 -40.63
C VAL A 994 -85.96 32.72 -40.99
N ARG A 995 -85.85 33.25 -42.23
CA ARG A 995 -84.59 33.82 -42.74
C ARG A 995 -84.31 35.27 -42.34
N LYS A 996 -85.26 35.99 -41.72
CA LYS A 996 -85.09 37.39 -41.29
C LYS A 996 -84.68 37.60 -39.83
N LEU A 997 -84.72 36.57 -38.98
CA LEU A 997 -84.28 36.66 -37.57
C LEU A 997 -82.79 36.38 -37.36
N ARG A 998 -82.05 36.02 -38.43
CA ARG A 998 -80.62 35.66 -38.38
C ARG A 998 -79.67 36.77 -38.86
N THR A 999 -80.12 38.03 -38.82
CA THR A 999 -79.36 39.18 -39.36
C THR A 999 -79.54 40.45 -38.51
N ALA A 1000 -79.72 40.26 -37.20
CA ALA A 1000 -79.72 41.30 -36.16
C ALA A 1000 -79.19 40.77 -34.82
N TYR A 1001 -78.31 39.77 -34.89
CA TYR A 1001 -77.57 39.12 -33.80
C TYR A 1001 -76.11 38.98 -34.26
#